data_AF-A0A850GB33-F1
#
_entry.id   AF-A0A850GB33-F1
#
_cell.length_a   1.000
_cell.length_b   1.000
_cell.length_c   1.000
_cell.angle_alpha   90.00
_cell.angle_beta   90.00
_cell.angle_gamma   90.00
#
_symmetry.space_group_name_H-M   'P 1'
#
loop_
_entity.id
_entity.type
_entity.pdbx_description
1 polymer ?
#
loop_
_entity_poly.entity_id
_entity_poly.type
_entity_poly.pdbx_seq_one_letter_code
_entity_poly.pdbx_strand_id
1 'polypeptide(L)'
;MREHEATFATALRAGDRAASRALCASPIRLRRDNLVERPWGGRALLRYKGLDADAGETRYGEAFEVAADPSDPEAAAHPSTVVFADGSSMPLPELLGLVGAELLGAELFAAHGPRLPLLPKTLDVAALLSVQTHPPASPEVYVVIEREPGATLRLGFRERVDGEALAAELLAGRQGQQALLELLDPQVDPRALQASLAAGLSGPVDALVDALAPQLRRAEDRPRLGERLGELVALVHRTLGRLNALPVEPGQVIFNANPPQAISASTPSAEVHALGNLEGRSMLVLEVRRPGPTFRAWDHLRFPMRELAIEQAISTMNLEASDPADFVVAPRAIPGRPGAWRSIACPAFVVEHLRPTPSQRVAVARPDSVSTLHVLRGRVAVVLEGESEPWGSAGAGESLLLPAQLGAAMLCFEAGGDEGEGDGDDDGEGRGEVEVLQVWIPGAGELDAANPEAAGGAPAGDETRGVEEASAQAKTPRARADDDDDGEREGAKAGLWRNLAALRELAPRCAGPAQVLAIVNSGDGPAIAERFAALSPALFCADGSCEIFVHEERTRRGQLLGLLDAHRAHHAEGALDRDRVALGIMLPGKGTRLSPLTQRLHGIKPLLPVPLRIRGPHGPIRLEGATASLWTWTLIAHTLERLGFRGVAWKWGDEPQIAARALAALDRDLSQVDALRFGASSPITEELARNKEWLHVDPQTGDLITQLRRRPRAELLARLGLDPDSSDAARAHVHTGSPAFSHLFLRHAEAVFADCSGWLDVDGYLFEALTHEPAAWAAERARDPALRALLERCPDFYERVRMLRGRIEAERGHPLRIAAIDLGEGLYWGDIGQLAQARAVYASLVDPGARGDFARALALLDDPAEVRRDRFGNWIAGDSRVPEDGSVRDCVIVDSVLGRGQALRAVVVRSKLERFLLAPGAVAVDSAAVGLRLDERAMAFASYLGAGGDSADRAYLRVPADHVHTSIPADPRAEPPALESWFCDARVDPGSGARYEEPGWGNPESFADKFAQVRQREVPPAAVEARIAKVAKVVRPVADERGER
;
A
#
# COMPACT_ATOMS: atom_id res chain seq x y z
N MET A 1 -37.82 24.68 40.83
CA MET A 1 -37.17 23.76 39.85
C MET A 1 -36.06 23.04 40.59
N ARG A 2 -35.93 21.72 40.44
CA ARG A 2 -34.72 21.02 40.91
C ARG A 2 -33.68 21.18 39.80
N GLU A 3 -32.47 21.62 40.16
CA GLU A 3 -31.33 21.56 39.25
C GLU A 3 -31.13 20.09 38.87
N HIS A 4 -31.03 19.79 37.58
CA HIS A 4 -30.61 18.45 37.16
C HIS A 4 -29.11 18.37 37.38
N GLU A 5 -28.71 17.51 38.31
CA GLU A 5 -27.31 17.15 38.53
C GLU A 5 -26.73 16.59 37.23
N ALA A 6 -25.54 17.06 36.83
CA ALA A 6 -24.98 16.74 35.54
C ALA A 6 -24.48 15.29 35.52
N THR A 7 -24.97 14.48 34.57
CA THR A 7 -24.51 13.09 34.41
C THR A 7 -23.01 13.02 34.14
N PHE A 8 -22.37 11.91 34.50
CA PHE A 8 -20.94 11.68 34.35
C PHE A 8 -20.48 11.85 32.90
N ALA A 9 -21.25 11.32 31.94
CA ALA A 9 -21.03 11.53 30.51
C ALA A 9 -21.11 13.01 30.08
N THR A 10 -21.99 13.81 30.70
CA THR A 10 -22.08 15.26 30.44
C THR A 10 -20.88 16.01 31.04
N ALA A 11 -20.44 15.65 32.24
CA ALA A 11 -19.28 16.24 32.90
C ALA A 11 -17.98 16.00 32.10
N LEU A 12 -17.78 14.78 31.59
CA LEU A 12 -16.67 14.45 30.70
C LEU A 12 -16.69 15.28 29.40
N ARG A 13 -17.85 15.38 28.74
CA ARG A 13 -18.03 16.24 27.53
C ARG A 13 -17.77 17.72 27.81
N ALA A 14 -18.01 18.18 29.03
CA ALA A 14 -17.70 19.54 29.47
C ALA A 14 -16.22 19.77 29.85
N GLY A 15 -15.37 18.73 29.79
CA GLY A 15 -13.96 18.80 30.15
C GLY A 15 -13.69 18.83 31.65
N ASP A 16 -14.58 18.26 32.47
CA ASP A 16 -14.38 18.23 33.92
C ASP A 16 -13.18 17.34 34.31
N ARG A 17 -12.12 17.99 34.81
CA ARG A 17 -10.89 17.34 35.27
C ARG A 17 -11.05 16.51 36.55
N ALA A 18 -12.14 16.67 37.31
CA ALA A 18 -12.46 15.79 38.43
C ALA A 18 -13.07 14.48 37.90
N ALA A 19 -14.05 14.56 36.99
CA ALA A 19 -14.64 13.39 36.33
C ALA A 19 -13.58 12.59 35.54
N SER A 20 -12.71 13.27 34.79
CA SER A 20 -11.63 12.63 34.02
C SER A 20 -10.66 11.84 34.92
N ARG A 21 -10.27 12.41 36.08
CA ARG A 21 -9.40 11.73 37.05
C ARG A 21 -10.08 10.58 37.78
N ALA A 22 -11.35 10.76 38.19
CA ALA A 22 -12.13 9.69 38.83
C ALA A 22 -12.29 8.48 37.90
N LEU A 23 -12.50 8.73 36.61
CA LEU A 23 -12.58 7.70 35.58
C LEU A 23 -11.24 6.96 35.39
N CYS A 24 -10.13 7.68 35.23
CA CYS A 24 -8.82 7.06 35.00
C CYS A 24 -8.27 6.32 36.24
N ALA A 25 -8.84 6.57 37.42
CA ALA A 25 -8.54 5.86 38.67
C ALA A 25 -9.52 4.69 38.96
N SER A 26 -10.37 4.31 38.01
CA SER A 26 -11.38 3.24 38.19
C SER A 26 -11.40 2.27 37.00
N PRO A 27 -11.77 0.99 37.18
CA PRO A 27 -12.11 0.11 36.08
C PRO A 27 -13.32 0.66 35.31
N ILE A 28 -13.36 0.43 33.99
CA ILE A 28 -14.39 0.95 33.09
C ILE A 28 -15.19 -0.22 32.53
N ARG A 29 -16.51 -0.25 32.74
CA ARG A 29 -17.38 -1.30 32.20
C ARG A 29 -17.83 -0.99 30.78
N LEU A 30 -17.75 -2.01 29.91
CA LEU A 30 -18.23 -1.95 28.54
C LEU A 30 -19.59 -2.64 28.42
N ARG A 31 -20.42 -2.16 27.50
CA ARG A 31 -21.69 -2.81 27.15
C ARG A 31 -21.44 -4.20 26.57
N ARG A 32 -22.09 -5.22 27.14
CA ARG A 32 -22.02 -6.61 26.66
C ARG A 32 -22.79 -6.87 25.35
N ASP A 33 -23.65 -5.95 24.90
CA ASP A 33 -24.55 -6.11 23.75
C ASP A 33 -24.04 -5.52 22.43
N ASN A 34 -22.72 -5.31 22.29
CA ASN A 34 -22.08 -4.90 21.02
C ASN A 34 -22.01 -6.09 20.02
N LEU A 35 -23.18 -6.63 19.68
CA LEU A 35 -23.39 -7.86 18.91
C LEU A 35 -23.46 -7.56 17.40
N VAL A 36 -22.87 -8.44 16.59
CA VAL A 36 -22.82 -8.29 15.14
C VAL A 36 -23.28 -9.58 14.43
N GLU A 37 -24.26 -9.43 13.56
CA GLU A 37 -24.78 -10.52 12.74
C GLU A 37 -23.74 -11.02 11.74
N ARG A 38 -23.68 -12.35 11.56
CA ARG A 38 -22.82 -13.02 10.59
C ARG A 38 -23.53 -14.21 9.93
N PRO A 39 -23.23 -14.54 8.66
CA PRO A 39 -23.80 -15.71 7.98
C PRO A 39 -23.47 -17.07 8.62
N TRP A 40 -22.50 -17.09 9.53
CA TRP A 40 -22.03 -18.26 10.26
C TRP A 40 -22.38 -18.24 11.76
N GLY A 41 -23.08 -17.19 12.22
CA GLY A 41 -23.38 -16.96 13.62
C GLY A 41 -24.39 -17.93 14.22
N GLY A 42 -24.32 -18.08 15.55
CA GLY A 42 -25.15 -18.96 16.35
C GLY A 42 -26.07 -18.22 17.33
N ARG A 43 -26.36 -18.90 18.45
CA ARG A 43 -27.10 -18.37 19.61
C ARG A 43 -26.36 -18.62 20.94
N ALA A 44 -25.20 -19.27 20.92
CA ALA A 44 -24.40 -19.52 22.10
C ALA A 44 -23.90 -18.21 22.71
N LEU A 45 -23.49 -17.25 21.88
CA LEU A 45 -23.04 -15.91 22.30
C LEU A 45 -24.06 -15.19 23.20
N LEU A 46 -25.34 -15.28 22.84
CA LEU A 46 -26.44 -14.64 23.56
C LEU A 46 -26.63 -15.25 24.96
N ARG A 47 -26.61 -16.58 25.06
CA ARG A 47 -26.73 -17.29 26.34
C ARG A 47 -25.51 -17.01 27.22
N TYR A 48 -24.31 -17.12 26.66
CA TYR A 48 -23.04 -16.84 27.33
C TYR A 48 -22.98 -15.43 27.92
N LYS A 49 -23.55 -14.44 27.21
CA LYS A 49 -23.63 -13.04 27.69
C LYS A 49 -24.88 -12.71 28.51
N GLY A 50 -25.80 -13.66 28.73
CA GLY A 50 -27.07 -13.44 29.42
C GLY A 50 -27.97 -12.41 28.74
N LEU A 51 -28.10 -12.51 27.41
CA LEU A 51 -28.87 -11.64 26.50
C LEU A 51 -29.93 -12.40 25.67
N ASP A 52 -30.14 -13.68 25.95
CA ASP A 52 -31.00 -14.57 25.16
C ASP A 52 -32.49 -14.23 25.23
N ALA A 53 -32.96 -13.73 26.38
CA ALA A 53 -34.34 -13.29 26.59
C ALA A 53 -34.77 -12.13 25.67
N ASP A 54 -33.84 -11.26 25.27
CA ASP A 54 -34.13 -10.01 24.54
C ASP A 54 -33.96 -10.12 23.01
N ALA A 55 -33.36 -11.20 22.51
CA ALA A 55 -32.74 -11.23 21.17
C ALA A 55 -33.57 -11.87 20.03
N GLY A 56 -34.77 -12.39 20.30
CA GLY A 56 -35.63 -13.00 19.28
C GLY A 56 -35.00 -14.24 18.60
N GLU A 57 -35.20 -14.41 17.29
CA GLU A 57 -34.63 -15.51 16.48
C GLU A 57 -33.23 -15.21 15.87
N THR A 58 -32.75 -13.97 15.99
CA THR A 58 -31.51 -13.49 15.35
C THR A 58 -30.29 -14.32 15.75
N ARG A 59 -29.34 -14.45 14.82
CA ARG A 59 -28.08 -15.16 15.03
C ARG A 59 -26.91 -14.20 14.92
N TYR A 60 -26.05 -14.21 15.93
CA TYR A 60 -24.89 -13.34 16.03
C TYR A 60 -23.62 -14.18 15.91
N GLY A 61 -22.65 -13.70 15.12
CA GLY A 61 -21.36 -14.37 15.01
C GLY A 61 -20.30 -13.73 15.88
N GLU A 62 -20.40 -12.43 16.14
CA GLU A 62 -19.35 -11.67 16.83
C GLU A 62 -19.96 -10.79 17.92
N ALA A 63 -19.29 -10.67 19.05
CA ALA A 63 -19.43 -9.55 19.97
C ALA A 63 -18.09 -8.81 20.04
N PHE A 64 -18.12 -7.50 19.79
CA PHE A 64 -16.93 -6.66 19.80
C PHE A 64 -16.72 -6.19 21.24
N GLU A 65 -15.95 -6.96 22.01
CA GLU A 65 -15.71 -6.71 23.44
C GLU A 65 -15.11 -5.32 23.63
N VAL A 66 -14.06 -5.01 22.85
CA VAL A 66 -13.38 -3.72 22.86
C VAL A 66 -13.06 -3.31 21.43
N ALA A 67 -13.67 -2.24 20.95
CA ALA A 67 -13.49 -1.71 19.61
C ALA A 67 -13.45 -0.18 19.67
N ALA A 68 -12.26 0.39 19.38
CA ALA A 68 -12.06 1.83 19.41
C ALA A 68 -10.98 2.37 18.44
N ASP A 69 -10.60 1.61 17.40
CA ASP A 69 -9.78 2.15 16.31
C ASP A 69 -10.63 2.39 15.06
N PRO A 70 -10.91 3.66 14.67
CA PRO A 70 -11.71 3.97 13.49
C PRO A 70 -10.99 3.72 12.16
N SER A 71 -9.73 3.25 12.16
CA SER A 71 -9.04 2.82 10.93
C SER A 71 -9.36 1.39 10.51
N ASP A 72 -9.93 0.57 11.41
CA ASP A 72 -10.56 -0.71 11.07
C ASP A 72 -12.04 -0.47 10.73
N PRO A 73 -12.52 -0.83 9.52
CA PRO A 73 -13.90 -0.55 9.10
C PRO A 73 -14.97 -1.22 9.95
N GLU A 74 -14.69 -2.38 10.57
CA GLU A 74 -15.65 -3.05 11.43
C GLU A 74 -15.69 -2.41 12.82
N ALA A 75 -14.52 -2.09 13.40
CA ALA A 75 -14.45 -1.37 14.67
C ALA A 75 -15.02 0.06 14.58
N ALA A 76 -14.90 0.70 13.41
CA ALA A 76 -15.57 1.98 13.11
C ALA A 76 -17.10 1.86 13.00
N ALA A 77 -17.61 0.73 12.49
CA ALA A 77 -19.05 0.47 12.35
C ALA A 77 -19.70 -0.03 13.66
N HIS A 78 -18.95 -0.73 14.51
CA HIS A 78 -19.41 -1.35 15.76
C HIS A 78 -18.54 -0.96 16.98
N PRO A 79 -18.36 0.35 17.27
CA PRO A 79 -17.52 0.80 18.38
C PRO A 79 -18.13 0.42 19.73
N SER A 80 -17.30 -0.04 20.67
CA SER A 80 -17.76 -0.38 22.02
C SER A 80 -18.30 0.86 22.75
N THR A 81 -19.28 0.66 23.63
CA THR A 81 -19.87 1.72 24.45
C THR A 81 -19.56 1.49 25.92
N VAL A 82 -19.11 2.55 26.59
CA VAL A 82 -18.86 2.60 28.04
C VAL A 82 -20.16 2.90 28.79
N VAL A 83 -20.35 2.27 29.93
CA VAL A 83 -21.45 2.55 30.87
C VAL A 83 -20.88 3.05 32.19
N PHE A 84 -21.39 4.19 32.66
CA PHE A 84 -21.00 4.81 33.93
C PHE A 84 -21.97 4.43 35.06
N ALA A 85 -21.54 4.62 36.31
CA ALA A 85 -22.29 4.21 37.51
C ALA A 85 -23.66 4.92 37.68
N ASP A 86 -23.84 6.10 37.08
CA ASP A 86 -25.10 6.84 37.06
C ASP A 86 -26.07 6.39 35.94
N GLY A 87 -25.71 5.35 35.19
CA GLY A 87 -26.47 4.86 34.04
C GLY A 87 -26.27 5.65 32.74
N SER A 88 -25.49 6.73 32.77
CA SER A 88 -25.08 7.42 31.54
C SER A 88 -24.08 6.59 30.73
N SER A 89 -23.94 6.88 29.43
CA SER A 89 -23.06 6.11 28.55
C SER A 89 -22.42 6.96 27.45
N MET A 90 -21.34 6.45 26.87
CA MET A 90 -20.54 7.14 25.85
C MET A 90 -19.82 6.11 24.95
N PRO A 91 -19.75 6.30 23.63
CA PRO A 91 -18.88 5.51 22.76
C PRO A 91 -17.42 5.59 23.18
N LEU A 92 -16.72 4.45 23.22
CA LEU A 92 -15.31 4.40 23.61
C LEU A 92 -14.40 5.29 22.75
N PRO A 93 -14.57 5.42 21.42
CA PRO A 93 -13.82 6.41 20.62
C PRO A 93 -14.05 7.86 21.04
N GLU A 94 -15.26 8.23 21.45
CA GLU A 94 -15.55 9.58 21.98
C GLU A 94 -14.79 9.79 23.28
N LEU A 95 -14.81 8.78 24.17
CA LEU A 95 -14.10 8.85 25.44
C LEU A 95 -12.57 8.96 25.28
N LEU A 96 -11.98 8.17 24.37
CA LEU A 96 -10.56 8.29 24.04
C LEU A 96 -10.21 9.66 23.43
N GLY A 97 -11.13 10.28 22.69
CA GLY A 97 -10.98 11.65 22.21
C GLY A 97 -10.96 12.71 23.32
N LEU A 98 -11.58 12.44 24.47
CA LEU A 98 -11.67 13.36 25.61
C LEU A 98 -10.54 13.17 26.64
N VAL A 99 -10.19 11.93 26.97
CA VAL A 99 -9.25 11.59 28.07
C VAL A 99 -8.20 10.53 27.69
N GLY A 100 -8.00 10.28 26.39
CA GLY A 100 -7.19 9.16 25.89
C GLY A 100 -5.73 9.17 26.36
N ALA A 101 -5.11 10.33 26.59
CA ALA A 101 -3.72 10.40 27.06
C ALA A 101 -3.55 9.88 28.50
N GLU A 102 -4.53 10.14 29.37
CA GLU A 102 -4.54 9.64 30.75
C GLU A 102 -5.00 8.17 30.82
N LEU A 103 -5.94 7.78 29.95
CA LEU A 103 -6.54 6.45 29.92
C LEU A 103 -5.61 5.40 29.27
N LEU A 104 -5.03 5.69 28.10
CA LEU A 104 -4.20 4.75 27.34
C LEU A 104 -2.77 4.60 27.89
N GLY A 105 -2.29 5.59 28.64
CA GLY A 105 -0.87 5.73 29.01
C GLY A 105 -0.08 6.49 27.94
N ALA A 106 1.03 7.11 28.37
CA ALA A 106 1.77 8.07 27.55
C ALA A 106 2.36 7.46 26.27
N GLU A 107 2.96 6.26 26.37
CA GLU A 107 3.59 5.58 25.23
C GLU A 107 2.55 5.17 24.17
N LEU A 108 1.47 4.50 24.59
CA LEU A 108 0.44 4.04 23.67
C LEU A 108 -0.31 5.19 23.01
N PHE A 109 -0.61 6.27 23.76
CA PHE A 109 -1.20 7.48 23.19
C PHE A 109 -0.24 8.20 22.23
N ALA A 110 1.07 8.21 22.49
CA ALA A 110 2.04 8.80 21.56
C ALA A 110 2.13 8.00 20.25
N ALA A 111 2.10 6.67 20.31
CA ALA A 111 2.18 5.79 19.14
C ALA A 111 0.89 5.76 18.31
N HIS A 112 -0.28 5.76 18.96
CA HIS A 112 -1.57 5.51 18.27
C HIS A 112 -2.58 6.66 18.34
N GLY A 113 -2.36 7.66 19.20
CA GLY A 113 -3.31 8.75 19.45
C GLY A 113 -4.51 8.28 20.29
N PRO A 114 -5.71 8.87 20.12
CA PRO A 114 -6.92 8.51 20.86
C PRO A 114 -7.58 7.22 20.32
N ARG A 115 -6.79 6.15 20.17
CA ARG A 115 -7.21 4.87 19.55
C ARG A 115 -6.59 3.71 20.32
N LEU A 116 -7.39 2.66 20.55
CA LEU A 116 -6.91 1.43 21.19
C LEU A 116 -6.57 0.39 20.11
N PRO A 117 -5.30 -0.02 19.95
CA PRO A 117 -4.88 -0.92 18.87
C PRO A 117 -5.10 -2.42 19.19
N LEU A 118 -6.15 -2.72 19.95
CA LEU A 118 -6.62 -4.07 20.27
C LEU A 118 -8.08 -4.21 19.83
N LEU A 119 -8.41 -5.38 19.29
CA LEU A 119 -9.77 -5.72 18.87
C LEU A 119 -10.14 -7.14 19.37
N PRO A 120 -10.30 -7.34 20.69
CA PRO A 120 -10.85 -8.58 21.23
C PRO A 120 -12.32 -8.75 20.83
N LYS A 121 -12.67 -9.95 20.37
CA LYS A 121 -14.02 -10.33 19.94
C LYS A 121 -14.40 -11.70 20.49
N THR A 122 -15.60 -11.85 21.04
CA THR A 122 -16.17 -13.20 21.26
C THR A 122 -16.84 -13.66 19.98
N LEU A 123 -16.42 -14.81 19.42
CA LEU A 123 -16.97 -15.40 18.21
C LEU A 123 -17.85 -16.62 18.54
N ASP A 124 -19.07 -16.67 18.00
CA ASP A 124 -19.97 -17.84 18.02
C ASP A 124 -20.04 -18.45 16.62
N VAL A 125 -19.13 -19.39 16.41
CA VAL A 125 -18.85 -20.05 15.14
C VAL A 125 -19.76 -21.28 15.04
N ALA A 126 -21.00 -21.06 14.61
CA ALA A 126 -21.98 -22.14 14.38
C ALA A 126 -21.91 -22.76 12.97
N ALA A 127 -21.11 -22.16 12.06
CA ALA A 127 -20.78 -22.73 10.76
C ALA A 127 -19.39 -22.27 10.30
N LEU A 128 -18.82 -22.98 9.32
CA LEU A 128 -17.52 -22.68 8.72
C LEU A 128 -17.39 -21.20 8.24
N LEU A 129 -16.37 -20.49 8.74
CA LEU A 129 -15.96 -19.16 8.28
C LEU A 129 -15.30 -19.22 6.90
N SER A 130 -14.97 -18.07 6.33
CA SER A 130 -14.19 -17.98 5.09
C SER A 130 -12.74 -18.45 5.28
N VAL A 131 -12.14 -18.99 4.21
CA VAL A 131 -10.67 -19.08 4.10
C VAL A 131 -10.12 -17.68 3.87
N GLN A 132 -9.28 -17.23 4.78
CA GLN A 132 -8.84 -15.85 4.90
C GLN A 132 -7.44 -15.72 5.50
N THR A 133 -6.90 -14.50 5.47
CA THR A 133 -5.62 -14.09 6.04
C THR A 133 -5.65 -12.57 6.31
N HIS A 134 -4.59 -12.03 6.90
CA HIS A 134 -4.47 -10.64 7.36
C HIS A 134 -3.18 -10.01 6.82
N PRO A 135 -3.01 -8.68 6.91
CA PRO A 135 -1.74 -8.05 6.61
C PRO A 135 -0.59 -8.64 7.44
N PRO A 136 0.67 -8.58 6.95
CA PRO A 136 1.84 -8.94 7.74
C PRO A 136 1.88 -8.21 9.09
N ALA A 137 2.57 -8.79 10.08
CA ALA A 137 2.66 -8.29 11.46
C ALA A 137 1.31 -8.19 12.21
N SER A 138 0.29 -8.93 11.75
CA SER A 138 -1.05 -9.04 12.36
C SER A 138 -1.31 -10.49 12.79
N PRO A 139 -0.78 -10.95 13.94
CA PRO A 139 -1.08 -12.27 14.47
C PRO A 139 -2.42 -12.25 15.21
N GLU A 140 -3.01 -13.43 15.42
CA GLU A 140 -4.25 -13.59 16.18
C GLU A 140 -4.10 -14.71 17.20
N VAL A 141 -4.91 -14.70 18.26
CA VAL A 141 -5.03 -15.84 19.18
C VAL A 141 -6.51 -16.11 19.47
N TYR A 142 -6.86 -17.39 19.49
CA TYR A 142 -8.19 -17.87 19.86
C TYR A 142 -8.10 -18.63 21.19
N VAL A 143 -8.90 -18.21 22.17
CA VAL A 143 -9.07 -18.95 23.43
C VAL A 143 -10.46 -19.59 23.42
N VAL A 144 -10.50 -20.92 23.47
CA VAL A 144 -11.75 -21.69 23.32
C VAL A 144 -12.54 -21.65 24.63
N ILE A 145 -13.77 -21.14 24.59
CA ILE A 145 -14.63 -21.00 25.76
C ILE A 145 -15.50 -22.26 25.91
N GLU A 146 -16.23 -22.62 24.84
CA GLU A 146 -17.13 -23.78 24.73
C GLU A 146 -17.06 -24.39 23.31
N ARG A 147 -17.40 -25.68 23.16
CA ARG A 147 -17.45 -26.36 21.84
C ARG A 147 -18.36 -27.59 21.81
N GLU A 148 -19.06 -27.79 20.70
CA GLU A 148 -19.69 -29.08 20.36
C GLU A 148 -18.66 -30.17 20.03
N PRO A 149 -18.89 -31.43 20.44
CA PRO A 149 -18.01 -32.55 20.09
C PRO A 149 -17.72 -32.63 18.58
N GLY A 150 -16.43 -32.68 18.24
CA GLY A 150 -15.96 -32.71 16.86
C GLY A 150 -15.85 -31.34 16.18
N ALA A 151 -16.00 -30.23 16.90
CA ALA A 151 -15.63 -28.91 16.39
C ALA A 151 -14.13 -28.84 16.06
N THR A 152 -13.79 -28.18 14.95
CA THR A 152 -12.41 -27.97 14.49
C THR A 152 -12.26 -26.60 13.87
N LEU A 153 -11.04 -26.04 13.85
CA LEU A 153 -10.68 -24.95 12.94
C LEU A 153 -9.64 -25.39 11.91
N ARG A 154 -9.46 -24.61 10.85
CA ARG A 154 -8.43 -24.79 9.82
C ARG A 154 -7.36 -23.71 9.94
N LEU A 155 -6.07 -24.08 9.96
CA LEU A 155 -4.97 -23.14 10.21
C LEU A 155 -3.64 -23.62 9.60
N GLY A 156 -3.00 -22.78 8.79
CA GLY A 156 -1.77 -23.09 8.05
C GLY A 156 -1.97 -24.17 6.97
N PHE A 157 -1.09 -24.20 5.98
CA PHE A 157 -1.10 -25.28 4.99
C PHE A 157 -0.45 -26.56 5.54
N ARG A 158 -1.02 -27.72 5.17
CA ARG A 158 -0.48 -29.06 5.51
C ARG A 158 0.73 -29.44 4.67
N GLU A 159 0.78 -28.88 3.47
CA GLU A 159 1.70 -29.18 2.39
C GLU A 159 1.95 -27.88 1.63
N ARG A 160 3.14 -27.70 1.05
CA ARG A 160 3.47 -26.50 0.26
C ARG A 160 2.47 -26.29 -0.88
N VAL A 161 2.00 -25.06 -1.05
CA VAL A 161 1.03 -24.67 -2.08
C VAL A 161 1.65 -23.72 -3.11
N ASP A 162 1.29 -23.90 -4.38
CA ASP A 162 1.53 -22.91 -5.43
C ASP A 162 0.46 -21.81 -5.36
N GLY A 163 0.88 -20.59 -5.02
CA GLY A 163 0.00 -19.43 -4.88
C GLY A 163 -0.66 -18.99 -6.18
N GLU A 164 0.03 -19.09 -7.33
CA GLU A 164 -0.56 -18.74 -8.64
C GLU A 164 -1.63 -19.77 -9.03
N ALA A 165 -1.34 -21.05 -8.83
CA ALA A 165 -2.31 -22.12 -9.07
C ALA A 165 -3.54 -22.01 -8.16
N LEU A 166 -3.35 -21.72 -6.88
CA LEU A 166 -4.43 -21.48 -5.93
C LEU A 166 -5.26 -20.25 -6.32
N ALA A 167 -4.63 -19.14 -6.69
CA ALA A 167 -5.33 -17.93 -7.15
C ALA A 167 -6.23 -18.22 -8.37
N ALA A 168 -5.70 -18.91 -9.38
CA ALA A 168 -6.44 -19.29 -10.57
C ALA A 168 -7.63 -20.20 -10.26
N GLU A 169 -7.46 -21.16 -9.35
CA GLU A 169 -8.52 -22.09 -8.94
C GLU A 169 -9.65 -21.36 -8.18
N LEU A 170 -9.32 -20.42 -7.30
CA LEU A 170 -10.30 -19.61 -6.55
C LEU A 170 -11.05 -18.62 -7.45
N LEU A 171 -10.36 -18.04 -8.45
CA LEU A 171 -10.98 -17.18 -9.47
C LEU A 171 -11.97 -17.98 -10.33
N ALA A 172 -11.61 -19.17 -10.78
CA ALA A 172 -12.51 -20.08 -11.50
C ALA A 172 -13.71 -20.48 -10.62
N GLY A 173 -13.49 -20.76 -9.33
CA GLY A 173 -14.55 -20.98 -8.34
C GLY A 173 -15.53 -19.81 -8.22
N ARG A 174 -15.01 -18.57 -8.18
CA ARG A 174 -15.85 -17.36 -8.11
C ARG A 174 -16.71 -17.19 -9.37
N GLN A 175 -16.16 -17.48 -10.55
CA GLN A 175 -16.91 -17.48 -11.81
C GLN A 175 -17.98 -18.58 -11.83
N GLY A 176 -17.65 -19.80 -11.37
CA GLY A 176 -18.61 -20.88 -11.23
C GLY A 176 -19.76 -20.54 -10.28
N GLN A 177 -19.48 -19.85 -9.17
CA GLN A 177 -20.52 -19.38 -8.24
C GLN A 177 -21.44 -18.32 -8.88
N GLN A 178 -20.93 -17.46 -9.77
CA GLN A 178 -21.75 -16.52 -10.53
C GLN A 178 -22.62 -17.27 -11.56
N ALA A 179 -22.03 -18.21 -12.31
CA ALA A 179 -22.76 -19.04 -13.28
C ALA A 179 -23.88 -19.88 -12.61
N LEU A 180 -23.70 -20.32 -11.37
CA LEU A 180 -24.76 -20.99 -10.60
C LEU A 180 -26.00 -20.10 -10.42
N LEU A 181 -25.84 -18.80 -10.13
CA LEU A 181 -26.96 -17.85 -10.03
C LEU A 181 -27.67 -17.60 -11.36
N GLU A 182 -26.98 -17.78 -12.49
CA GLU A 182 -27.57 -17.64 -13.82
C GLU A 182 -28.50 -18.82 -14.17
N LEU A 183 -28.27 -20.00 -13.60
CA LEU A 183 -29.16 -21.17 -13.73
C LEU A 183 -30.44 -21.03 -12.90
N LEU A 184 -30.37 -20.36 -11.74
CA LEU A 184 -31.46 -20.18 -10.78
C LEU A 184 -32.37 -19.00 -11.15
N ASP A 185 -33.66 -19.08 -10.82
CA ASP A 185 -34.65 -18.02 -11.08
C ASP A 185 -34.20 -16.69 -10.43
N PRO A 186 -34.27 -15.54 -11.14
CA PRO A 186 -33.77 -14.27 -10.62
C PRO A 186 -34.55 -13.73 -9.41
N GLN A 187 -35.69 -14.34 -9.05
CA GLN A 187 -36.45 -14.03 -7.84
C GLN A 187 -36.04 -14.88 -6.62
N VAL A 188 -35.10 -15.83 -6.77
CA VAL A 188 -34.57 -16.61 -5.65
C VAL A 188 -33.90 -15.69 -4.64
N ASP A 189 -34.43 -15.67 -3.41
CA ASP A 189 -33.80 -14.99 -2.28
C ASP A 189 -32.44 -15.64 -1.95
N PRO A 190 -31.33 -14.89 -1.96
CA PRO A 190 -30.02 -15.40 -1.59
C PRO A 190 -29.95 -16.02 -0.19
N ARG A 191 -30.81 -15.62 0.77
CA ARG A 191 -30.86 -16.22 2.10
C ARG A 191 -31.55 -17.60 2.07
N ALA A 192 -32.66 -17.75 1.35
CA ALA A 192 -33.30 -19.05 1.10
C ALA A 192 -32.39 -20.02 0.31
N LEU A 193 -31.65 -19.52 -0.67
CA LEU A 193 -30.61 -20.27 -1.39
C LEU A 193 -29.51 -20.75 -0.43
N GLN A 194 -29.00 -19.86 0.44
CA GLN A 194 -28.01 -20.23 1.44
C GLN A 194 -28.51 -21.29 2.41
N ALA A 195 -29.77 -21.19 2.88
CA ALA A 195 -30.38 -22.20 3.74
C ALA A 195 -30.46 -23.57 3.06
N SER A 196 -30.77 -23.59 1.75
CA SER A 196 -30.81 -24.81 0.93
C SER A 196 -29.43 -25.46 0.76
N LEU A 197 -28.37 -24.65 0.68
CA LEU A 197 -26.98 -25.12 0.51
C LEU A 197 -26.33 -25.56 1.83
N ALA A 198 -26.57 -24.83 2.93
CA ALA A 198 -25.86 -24.99 4.20
C ALA A 198 -25.97 -26.40 4.79
N ALA A 199 -27.10 -27.08 4.59
CA ALA A 199 -27.33 -28.43 5.11
C ALA A 199 -26.70 -29.56 4.26
N GLY A 200 -26.16 -29.26 3.07
CA GLY A 200 -25.73 -30.28 2.10
C GLY A 200 -24.29 -30.20 1.62
N LEU A 201 -23.48 -29.20 2.02
CA LEU A 201 -22.06 -29.10 1.61
C LEU A 201 -21.17 -30.26 2.10
N SER A 202 -21.57 -30.93 3.18
CA SER A 202 -20.97 -32.16 3.72
C SER A 202 -21.62 -33.45 3.18
N GLY A 203 -22.70 -33.33 2.40
CA GLY A 203 -23.47 -34.45 1.84
C GLY A 203 -23.21 -34.72 0.35
N PRO A 204 -23.96 -35.66 -0.25
CA PRO A 204 -23.84 -35.96 -1.67
C PRO A 204 -24.41 -34.81 -2.53
N VAL A 205 -23.70 -34.48 -3.62
CA VAL A 205 -24.07 -33.38 -4.55
C VAL A 205 -25.48 -33.56 -5.11
N ASP A 206 -25.93 -34.79 -5.36
CA ASP A 206 -27.29 -35.05 -5.87
C ASP A 206 -28.38 -34.53 -4.92
N ALA A 207 -28.17 -34.52 -3.60
CA ALA A 207 -29.13 -33.96 -2.65
C ALA A 207 -29.20 -32.42 -2.75
N LEU A 208 -28.09 -31.74 -3.05
CA LEU A 208 -28.06 -30.30 -3.35
C LEU A 208 -28.73 -30.00 -4.69
N VAL A 209 -28.52 -30.84 -5.71
CA VAL A 209 -29.22 -30.75 -7.00
C VAL A 209 -30.72 -30.88 -6.80
N ASP A 210 -31.18 -31.84 -6.00
CA ASP A 210 -32.59 -32.07 -5.74
C ASP A 210 -33.24 -30.91 -4.96
N ALA A 211 -32.52 -30.31 -4.01
CA ALA A 211 -32.96 -29.13 -3.25
C ALA A 211 -33.05 -27.85 -4.10
N LEU A 212 -32.15 -27.67 -5.07
CA LEU A 212 -32.09 -26.48 -5.92
C LEU A 212 -32.79 -26.64 -7.29
N ALA A 213 -33.09 -27.85 -7.74
CA ALA A 213 -33.80 -28.08 -9.00
C ALA A 213 -35.17 -27.37 -9.11
N PRO A 214 -35.99 -27.23 -8.04
CA PRO A 214 -37.22 -26.44 -8.07
C PRO A 214 -37.00 -24.93 -8.28
N GLN A 215 -35.77 -24.45 -8.07
CA GLN A 215 -35.38 -23.04 -8.16
C GLN A 215 -34.72 -22.69 -9.52
N LEU A 216 -34.65 -23.65 -10.46
CA LEU A 216 -34.08 -23.43 -11.80
C LEU A 216 -35.00 -22.60 -12.71
N ARG A 217 -34.40 -21.75 -13.55
CA ARG A 217 -35.11 -21.05 -14.64
C ARG A 217 -35.73 -22.00 -15.67
N ARG A 218 -35.07 -23.14 -15.90
CA ARG A 218 -35.50 -24.19 -16.84
C ARG A 218 -35.18 -25.55 -16.25
N ALA A 219 -36.17 -26.46 -16.25
CA ALA A 219 -35.98 -27.81 -15.74
C ALA A 219 -34.90 -28.61 -16.52
N GLU A 220 -34.65 -28.26 -17.78
CA GLU A 220 -33.61 -28.85 -18.64
C GLU A 220 -32.17 -28.52 -18.19
N ASP A 221 -31.97 -27.46 -17.39
CA ASP A 221 -30.65 -27.06 -16.89
C ASP A 221 -30.18 -27.91 -15.68
N ARG A 222 -30.98 -28.86 -15.19
CA ARG A 222 -30.63 -29.75 -14.05
C ARG A 222 -29.30 -30.50 -14.18
N PRO A 223 -28.87 -31.01 -15.35
CA PRO A 223 -27.55 -31.62 -15.50
C PRO A 223 -26.41 -30.60 -15.32
N ARG A 224 -26.60 -29.36 -15.79
CA ARG A 224 -25.63 -28.25 -15.61
C ARG A 224 -25.55 -27.82 -14.15
N LEU A 225 -26.68 -27.79 -13.44
CA LEU A 225 -26.73 -27.57 -12.00
C LEU A 225 -25.88 -28.60 -11.25
N GLY A 226 -26.01 -29.89 -11.58
CA GLY A 226 -25.20 -30.95 -11.00
C GLY A 226 -23.70 -30.83 -11.28
N GLU A 227 -23.34 -30.51 -12.52
CA GLU A 227 -21.94 -30.26 -12.89
C GLU A 227 -21.32 -29.11 -12.08
N ARG A 228 -21.98 -27.95 -12.04
CA ARG A 228 -21.44 -26.75 -11.34
C ARG A 228 -21.45 -26.92 -9.82
N LEU A 229 -22.48 -27.52 -9.23
CA LEU A 229 -22.45 -27.86 -7.80
C LEU A 229 -21.34 -28.85 -7.48
N GLY A 230 -21.12 -29.86 -8.34
CA GLY A 230 -20.02 -30.81 -8.19
C GLY A 230 -18.64 -30.15 -8.17
N GLU A 231 -18.37 -29.26 -9.13
CA GLU A 231 -17.12 -28.48 -9.18
C GLU A 231 -16.92 -27.59 -7.95
N LEU A 232 -17.96 -26.86 -7.54
CA LEU A 232 -17.90 -25.89 -6.45
C LEU A 232 -17.78 -26.58 -5.07
N VAL A 233 -18.52 -27.67 -4.85
CA VAL A 233 -18.37 -28.51 -3.65
C VAL A 233 -16.98 -29.15 -3.63
N ALA A 234 -16.49 -29.67 -4.76
CA ALA A 234 -15.15 -30.22 -4.81
C ALA A 234 -14.06 -29.16 -4.53
N LEU A 235 -14.26 -27.90 -4.95
CA LEU A 235 -13.37 -26.79 -4.58
C LEU A 235 -13.40 -26.49 -3.08
N VAL A 236 -14.59 -26.49 -2.45
CA VAL A 236 -14.73 -26.35 -0.99
C VAL A 236 -13.88 -27.39 -0.25
N HIS A 237 -14.02 -28.66 -0.62
CA HIS A 237 -13.27 -29.77 -0.03
C HIS A 237 -11.77 -29.69 -0.31
N ARG A 238 -11.34 -29.32 -1.53
CA ARG A 238 -9.90 -29.16 -1.85
C ARG A 238 -9.24 -28.03 -1.07
N THR A 239 -9.86 -26.85 -1.02
CA THR A 239 -9.28 -25.68 -0.31
C THR A 239 -9.17 -25.94 1.19
N LEU A 240 -10.19 -26.57 1.81
CA LEU A 240 -10.12 -26.97 3.22
C LEU A 240 -9.15 -28.13 3.46
N GLY A 241 -9.05 -29.06 2.51
CA GLY A 241 -8.16 -30.23 2.58
C GLY A 241 -6.68 -29.87 2.58
N ARG A 242 -6.32 -28.74 1.97
CA ARG A 242 -4.96 -28.15 2.00
C ARG A 242 -4.58 -27.55 3.36
N LEU A 243 -5.55 -27.24 4.23
CA LEU A 243 -5.30 -26.61 5.53
C LEU A 243 -5.31 -27.63 6.68
N ASN A 244 -4.43 -27.46 7.67
CA ASN A 244 -4.42 -28.36 8.84
C ASN A 244 -5.75 -28.28 9.58
N ALA A 245 -6.27 -29.41 10.05
CA ALA A 245 -7.46 -29.46 10.89
C ALA A 245 -7.05 -29.58 12.35
N LEU A 246 -7.37 -28.56 13.15
CA LEU A 246 -7.11 -28.57 14.59
C LEU A 246 -8.43 -28.85 15.32
N PRO A 247 -8.56 -29.95 16.07
CA PRO A 247 -9.67 -30.13 17.00
C PRO A 247 -9.58 -29.09 18.12
N VAL A 248 -10.72 -28.60 18.58
CA VAL A 248 -10.80 -27.60 19.65
C VAL A 248 -11.38 -28.18 20.94
N GLU A 249 -10.78 -27.81 22.07
CA GLU A 249 -11.23 -28.18 23.42
C GLU A 249 -11.39 -26.96 24.33
N PRO A 250 -12.36 -26.92 25.26
CA PRO A 250 -12.54 -25.79 26.17
C PRO A 250 -11.27 -25.48 26.98
N GLY A 251 -10.87 -24.20 27.03
CA GLY A 251 -9.64 -23.73 27.66
C GLY A 251 -8.38 -23.85 26.81
N GLN A 252 -8.44 -24.44 25.61
CA GLN A 252 -7.31 -24.48 24.68
C GLN A 252 -7.00 -23.08 24.12
N VAL A 253 -5.71 -22.77 23.98
CA VAL A 253 -5.22 -21.56 23.33
C VAL A 253 -4.59 -21.92 21.99
N ILE A 254 -5.02 -21.26 20.93
CA ILE A 254 -4.52 -21.47 19.56
C ILE A 254 -3.97 -20.14 19.06
N PHE A 255 -2.66 -20.07 18.86
CA PHE A 255 -1.96 -18.88 18.35
C PHE A 255 -1.83 -18.98 16.84
N ASN A 256 -2.58 -18.14 16.13
CA ASN A 256 -2.51 -17.97 14.69
C ASN A 256 -1.35 -16.99 14.37
N ALA A 257 -0.17 -17.57 14.25
CA ALA A 257 1.07 -16.88 13.93
C ALA A 257 1.98 -17.79 13.10
N ASN A 258 2.66 -17.24 12.11
CA ASN A 258 3.65 -17.94 11.31
C ASN A 258 4.81 -18.46 12.20
N PRO A 259 5.32 -19.69 12.00
CA PRO A 259 6.42 -20.21 12.80
C PRO A 259 7.66 -19.30 12.75
N PRO A 260 8.47 -19.21 13.83
CA PRO A 260 9.63 -18.31 13.90
C PRO A 260 10.69 -18.51 12.81
N GLN A 261 10.65 -19.65 12.11
CA GLN A 261 11.57 -20.01 11.03
C GLN A 261 11.15 -19.45 9.66
N ALA A 262 9.95 -18.86 9.54
CA ALA A 262 9.34 -18.55 8.25
C ALA A 262 9.68 -17.16 7.67
N ILE A 263 9.81 -16.10 8.50
CA ILE A 263 10.01 -14.70 8.03
C ILE A 263 10.81 -13.89 9.05
N SER A 264 11.70 -13.00 8.58
CA SER A 264 12.52 -12.07 9.38
C SER A 264 11.76 -10.87 10.01
N ALA A 265 10.49 -11.03 10.38
CA ALA A 265 9.68 -9.94 10.92
C ALA A 265 9.76 -9.91 12.46
N SER A 266 9.92 -8.72 13.05
CA SER A 266 9.93 -8.55 14.51
C SER A 266 8.59 -8.92 15.16
N THR A 267 7.47 -8.74 14.44
CA THR A 267 6.12 -9.18 14.86
C THR A 267 5.63 -10.33 13.97
N PRO A 268 5.11 -11.43 14.53
CA PRO A 268 4.53 -12.53 13.75
C PRO A 268 3.31 -12.09 12.92
N SER A 269 2.98 -12.85 11.88
CA SER A 269 1.83 -12.64 10.98
C SER A 269 0.87 -13.81 11.05
N ALA A 270 -0.44 -13.59 10.94
CA ALA A 270 -1.42 -14.67 10.88
C ALA A 270 -1.21 -15.57 9.64
N GLU A 271 -1.35 -16.87 9.86
CA GLU A 271 -1.42 -17.90 8.83
C GLU A 271 -2.78 -17.89 8.11
N VAL A 272 -2.84 -18.56 6.96
CA VAL A 272 -4.11 -18.82 6.26
C VAL A 272 -5.00 -19.72 7.11
N HIS A 273 -6.27 -19.34 7.30
CA HIS A 273 -7.16 -20.04 8.22
C HIS A 273 -8.63 -19.95 7.84
N ALA A 274 -9.46 -20.81 8.47
CA ALA A 274 -10.92 -20.76 8.49
C ALA A 274 -11.45 -21.43 9.76
N LEU A 275 -12.18 -20.71 10.61
CA LEU A 275 -12.75 -21.28 11.85
C LEU A 275 -14.01 -22.10 11.55
N GLY A 276 -14.26 -23.15 12.34
CA GLY A 276 -15.40 -24.04 12.16
C GLY A 276 -15.19 -25.13 11.09
N ASN A 277 -16.24 -25.91 10.84
CA ASN A 277 -16.19 -27.07 9.93
C ASN A 277 -17.48 -27.27 9.12
N LEU A 278 -17.44 -28.19 8.15
CA LEU A 278 -18.55 -28.47 7.23
C LEU A 278 -19.70 -29.23 7.91
N GLU A 279 -19.40 -29.86 9.05
CA GLU A 279 -20.34 -30.57 9.90
C GLU A 279 -21.19 -29.60 10.76
N GLY A 280 -20.86 -28.31 10.78
CA GLY A 280 -21.61 -27.28 11.52
C GLY A 280 -21.48 -27.39 13.03
N ARG A 281 -20.38 -27.96 13.54
CA ARG A 281 -20.15 -28.11 14.98
C ARG A 281 -19.79 -26.76 15.59
N SER A 282 -20.65 -26.27 16.47
CA SER A 282 -20.51 -24.94 17.06
C SER A 282 -19.31 -24.82 18.00
N MET A 283 -18.64 -23.68 18.00
CA MET A 283 -17.66 -23.30 19.02
C MET A 283 -17.83 -21.83 19.42
N LEU A 284 -17.57 -21.54 20.68
CA LEU A 284 -17.49 -20.19 21.23
C LEU A 284 -16.03 -19.91 21.60
N VAL A 285 -15.43 -18.87 21.03
CA VAL A 285 -14.02 -18.52 21.23
C VAL A 285 -13.86 -17.02 21.50
N LEU A 286 -12.85 -16.62 22.29
CA LEU A 286 -12.37 -15.24 22.29
C LEU A 286 -11.22 -15.11 21.29
N GLU A 287 -11.43 -14.35 20.22
CA GLU A 287 -10.38 -13.84 19.33
C GLU A 287 -9.72 -12.62 19.97
N VAL A 288 -8.40 -12.55 19.94
CA VAL A 288 -7.61 -11.35 20.23
C VAL A 288 -6.69 -11.09 19.05
N ARG A 289 -6.78 -9.89 18.48
CA ARG A 289 -5.93 -9.41 17.38
C ARG A 289 -5.78 -7.89 17.43
N ARG A 290 -4.95 -7.34 16.55
CA ARG A 290 -4.91 -5.89 16.28
C ARG A 290 -5.97 -5.50 15.22
N PRO A 291 -6.50 -4.25 15.24
CA PRO A 291 -7.37 -3.72 14.20
C PRO A 291 -6.70 -3.79 12.82
N GLY A 292 -7.45 -4.15 11.77
CA GLY A 292 -6.93 -4.36 10.43
C GLY A 292 -7.87 -5.16 9.52
N PRO A 293 -7.72 -5.06 8.19
CA PRO A 293 -8.58 -5.73 7.22
C PRO A 293 -8.43 -7.26 7.25
N THR A 294 -9.46 -7.94 6.78
CA THR A 294 -9.45 -9.39 6.49
C THR A 294 -9.42 -9.61 4.98
N PHE A 295 -8.40 -10.31 4.47
CA PHE A 295 -8.32 -10.68 3.06
C PHE A 295 -8.94 -12.06 2.83
N ARG A 296 -10.16 -12.06 2.29
CA ARG A 296 -10.92 -13.29 2.04
C ARG A 296 -10.50 -13.95 0.73
N ALA A 297 -9.88 -15.11 0.80
CA ALA A 297 -9.54 -15.92 -0.37
C ALA A 297 -10.76 -16.71 -0.89
N TRP A 298 -11.52 -17.35 0.01
CA TRP A 298 -12.68 -18.16 -0.38
C TRP A 298 -13.81 -18.11 0.66
N ASP A 299 -15.06 -18.23 0.20
CA ASP A 299 -16.26 -18.14 1.05
C ASP A 299 -17.22 -19.33 0.90
N HIS A 300 -16.70 -20.52 0.59
CA HIS A 300 -17.43 -21.80 0.65
C HIS A 300 -18.84 -21.84 0.03
N LEU A 301 -18.99 -21.34 -1.20
CA LEU A 301 -20.27 -21.32 -1.92
C LEU A 301 -21.38 -20.51 -1.21
N ARG A 302 -21.00 -19.53 -0.38
CA ARG A 302 -21.94 -18.72 0.43
C ARG A 302 -22.74 -17.68 -0.35
N PHE A 303 -24.02 -17.56 -0.02
CA PHE A 303 -24.94 -16.54 -0.50
C PHE A 303 -25.53 -15.71 0.67
N PRO A 304 -25.85 -14.41 0.49
CA PRO A 304 -25.42 -13.57 -0.64
C PRO A 304 -23.88 -13.52 -0.75
N MET A 305 -23.39 -13.41 -1.99
CA MET A 305 -21.96 -13.50 -2.29
C MET A 305 -21.21 -12.33 -1.67
N ARG A 306 -20.32 -12.61 -0.69
CA ARG A 306 -19.44 -11.59 -0.11
C ARG A 306 -18.28 -11.26 -1.05
N GLU A 307 -17.59 -10.17 -0.75
CA GLU A 307 -16.36 -9.77 -1.44
C GLU A 307 -15.22 -10.76 -1.14
N LEU A 308 -14.40 -11.02 -2.16
CA LEU A 308 -13.17 -11.81 -2.10
C LEU A 308 -12.00 -10.93 -2.52
N ALA A 309 -10.89 -11.01 -1.80
CA ALA A 309 -9.64 -10.30 -2.05
C ALA A 309 -8.54 -11.32 -2.38
N ILE A 310 -8.75 -12.12 -3.44
CA ILE A 310 -7.95 -13.32 -3.74
C ILE A 310 -6.46 -12.98 -3.89
N GLU A 311 -6.12 -12.00 -4.72
CA GLU A 311 -4.72 -11.60 -4.96
C GLU A 311 -4.04 -11.11 -3.68
N GLN A 312 -4.73 -10.28 -2.89
CA GLN A 312 -4.21 -9.71 -1.64
C GLN A 312 -4.01 -10.82 -0.59
N ALA A 313 -4.97 -11.75 -0.50
CA ALA A 313 -4.87 -12.91 0.37
C ALA A 313 -3.65 -13.75 -0.01
N ILE A 314 -3.53 -14.17 -1.27
CA ILE A 314 -2.39 -14.99 -1.74
C ILE A 314 -1.04 -14.28 -1.48
N SER A 315 -0.95 -12.96 -1.69
CA SER A 315 0.29 -12.19 -1.43
C SER A 315 0.69 -12.08 0.05
N THR A 316 -0.18 -12.49 0.98
CA THR A 316 0.05 -12.43 2.44
C THR A 316 0.07 -13.82 3.10
N MET A 317 -0.25 -14.89 2.35
CA MET A 317 -0.11 -16.26 2.84
C MET A 317 1.37 -16.67 2.93
N ASN A 318 1.75 -17.32 4.03
CA ASN A 318 2.82 -18.30 3.98
C ASN A 318 2.35 -19.47 3.08
N LEU A 319 3.16 -19.84 2.09
CA LEU A 319 2.83 -20.89 1.11
C LEU A 319 3.54 -22.21 1.40
N GLU A 320 4.41 -22.26 2.42
CA GLU A 320 5.05 -23.50 2.88
C GLU A 320 4.12 -24.30 3.81
N ALA A 321 4.51 -25.53 4.14
CA ALA A 321 3.80 -26.35 5.12
C ALA A 321 4.09 -25.87 6.55
N SER A 322 3.10 -25.99 7.45
CA SER A 322 3.22 -25.71 8.89
C SER A 322 2.70 -26.88 9.72
N ASP A 323 3.33 -27.18 10.86
CA ASP A 323 2.85 -28.22 11.76
C ASP A 323 1.66 -27.72 12.59
N PRO A 324 0.52 -28.43 12.65
CA PRO A 324 -0.60 -28.03 13.50
C PRO A 324 -0.27 -27.91 14.99
N ALA A 325 0.79 -28.59 15.47
CA ALA A 325 1.24 -28.50 16.85
C ALA A 325 1.86 -27.13 17.19
N ASP A 326 2.48 -26.44 16.23
CA ASP A 326 3.12 -25.13 16.44
C ASP A 326 2.12 -24.04 16.86
N PHE A 327 0.84 -24.21 16.49
CA PHE A 327 -0.22 -23.26 16.82
C PHE A 327 -0.86 -23.49 18.18
N VAL A 328 -0.67 -24.65 18.84
CA VAL A 328 -1.34 -24.98 20.10
C VAL A 328 -0.46 -24.59 21.29
N VAL A 329 -0.91 -23.62 22.08
CA VAL A 329 -0.10 -23.02 23.15
C VAL A 329 -0.60 -23.47 24.54
N ALA A 330 0.31 -23.99 25.35
CA ALA A 330 0.05 -24.29 26.76
C ALA A 330 0.41 -23.08 27.64
N PRO A 331 -0.54 -22.49 28.40
CA PRO A 331 -0.25 -21.37 29.31
C PRO A 331 0.77 -21.74 30.40
N ARG A 332 1.84 -20.94 30.54
CA ARG A 332 2.91 -21.14 31.54
C ARG A 332 2.63 -20.33 32.80
N ALA A 333 2.81 -20.92 33.99
CA ALA A 333 2.61 -20.21 35.26
C ALA A 333 3.62 -19.07 35.44
N ILE A 334 3.18 -17.92 35.98
CA ILE A 334 4.03 -16.74 36.15
C ILE A 334 4.72 -16.75 37.53
N PRO A 335 6.06 -16.78 37.59
CA PRO A 335 6.78 -16.72 38.87
C PRO A 335 6.40 -15.47 39.68
N GLY A 336 6.13 -15.65 40.97
CA GLY A 336 5.77 -14.54 41.86
C GLY A 336 4.33 -14.01 41.74
N ARG A 337 3.52 -14.48 40.79
CA ARG A 337 2.08 -14.17 40.69
C ARG A 337 1.22 -15.44 40.76
N PRO A 338 0.99 -16.01 41.96
CA PRO A 338 0.18 -17.21 42.13
C PRO A 338 -1.22 -17.04 41.54
N GLY A 339 -1.64 -17.97 40.68
CA GLY A 339 -2.95 -17.91 40.02
C GLY A 339 -2.96 -17.07 38.73
N ALA A 340 -1.80 -16.67 38.21
CA ALA A 340 -1.63 -16.10 36.89
C ALA A 340 -0.77 -17.01 35.99
N TRP A 341 -1.21 -17.20 34.74
CA TRP A 341 -0.49 -17.90 33.68
C TRP A 341 -0.38 -16.99 32.45
N ARG A 342 0.67 -17.14 31.66
CA ARG A 342 0.86 -16.42 30.39
C ARG A 342 0.83 -17.41 29.24
N SER A 343 -0.01 -17.14 28.24
CA SER A 343 -0.06 -17.93 27.00
C SER A 343 0.75 -17.25 25.90
N ILE A 344 0.48 -15.97 25.62
CA ILE A 344 1.14 -15.21 24.56
C ILE A 344 1.97 -14.05 25.14
N ALA A 345 3.17 -13.83 24.59
CA ALA A 345 3.90 -12.57 24.65
C ALA A 345 4.55 -12.31 23.30
N CYS A 346 4.05 -11.32 22.57
CA CYS A 346 4.62 -10.89 21.29
C CYS A 346 4.42 -9.37 21.11
N PRO A 347 5.11 -8.69 20.17
CA PRO A 347 4.98 -7.24 19.99
C PRO A 347 3.58 -6.75 19.56
N ALA A 348 2.67 -7.65 19.20
CA ALA A 348 1.28 -7.29 18.94
C ALA A 348 0.44 -7.19 20.22
N PHE A 349 0.62 -8.14 21.16
CA PHE A 349 -0.10 -8.23 22.43
C PHE A 349 0.51 -9.28 23.38
N VAL A 350 0.22 -9.12 24.67
CA VAL A 350 0.45 -10.11 25.73
C VAL A 350 -0.91 -10.61 26.23
N VAL A 351 -1.00 -11.91 26.55
CA VAL A 351 -2.23 -12.56 27.03
C VAL A 351 -1.92 -13.37 28.29
N GLU A 352 -2.60 -13.02 29.38
CA GLU A 352 -2.55 -13.73 30.66
C GLU A 352 -3.91 -14.30 31.06
N HIS A 353 -3.89 -15.46 31.70
CA HIS A 353 -5.03 -16.14 32.29
C HIS A 353 -4.94 -16.00 33.81
N LEU A 354 -5.94 -15.35 34.41
CA LEU A 354 -6.05 -15.10 35.85
C LEU A 354 -7.16 -15.99 36.42
N ARG A 355 -6.83 -16.86 37.37
CA ARG A 355 -7.77 -17.85 37.94
C ARG A 355 -7.81 -17.74 39.47
N PRO A 356 -8.58 -16.79 40.04
CA PRO A 356 -8.77 -16.68 41.48
C PRO A 356 -9.63 -17.81 42.03
N THR A 357 -9.36 -18.20 43.28
CA THR A 357 -10.09 -19.25 44.00
C THR A 357 -10.64 -18.71 45.32
N PRO A 358 -11.56 -19.39 46.01
CA PRO A 358 -12.09 -18.92 47.31
C PRO A 358 -11.02 -18.61 48.35
N SER A 359 -9.86 -19.29 48.28
CA SER A 359 -8.71 -19.09 49.17
C SER A 359 -7.61 -18.19 48.60
N GLN A 360 -7.70 -17.76 47.34
CA GLN A 360 -6.59 -17.11 46.63
C GLN A 360 -7.06 -15.98 45.71
N ARG A 361 -6.67 -14.75 46.08
CA ARG A 361 -6.79 -13.57 45.22
C ARG A 361 -5.65 -13.55 44.20
N VAL A 362 -5.91 -13.05 42.99
CA VAL A 362 -4.92 -12.96 41.91
C VAL A 362 -4.63 -11.50 41.60
N ALA A 363 -3.36 -11.13 41.52
CA ALA A 363 -2.94 -9.78 41.14
C ALA A 363 -3.06 -9.58 39.62
N VAL A 364 -3.80 -8.54 39.24
CA VAL A 364 -3.84 -8.05 37.87
C VAL A 364 -2.45 -7.49 37.51
N ALA A 365 -1.96 -7.74 36.30
CA ALA A 365 -0.71 -7.17 35.84
C ALA A 365 -0.83 -5.64 35.79
N ARG A 366 0.23 -4.92 36.16
CA ARG A 366 0.33 -3.45 36.03
C ARG A 366 1.23 -3.09 34.84
N PRO A 367 0.76 -3.17 33.59
CA PRO A 367 1.46 -2.50 32.50
C PRO A 367 1.37 -0.97 32.69
N ASP A 368 2.38 -0.22 32.24
CA ASP A 368 2.35 1.26 32.20
C ASP A 368 1.43 1.81 31.08
N SER A 369 0.45 1.00 30.67
CA SER A 369 -0.51 1.25 29.60
C SER A 369 -1.87 0.64 29.94
N VAL A 370 -2.89 0.93 29.15
CA VAL A 370 -4.22 0.35 29.28
C VAL A 370 -4.20 -1.17 29.07
N SER A 371 -5.00 -1.90 29.85
CA SER A 371 -5.26 -3.32 29.62
C SER A 371 -6.76 -3.61 29.62
N THR A 372 -7.13 -4.78 29.14
CA THR A 372 -8.52 -5.25 29.01
C THR A 372 -8.67 -6.53 29.82
N LEU A 373 -9.80 -6.68 30.51
CA LEU A 373 -10.19 -7.92 31.20
C LEU A 373 -11.42 -8.51 30.52
N HIS A 374 -11.38 -9.82 30.26
CA HIS A 374 -12.51 -10.59 29.73
C HIS A 374 -12.78 -11.78 30.64
N VAL A 375 -13.93 -11.78 31.32
CA VAL A 375 -14.30 -12.90 32.19
C VAL A 375 -14.83 -14.04 31.31
N LEU A 376 -14.09 -15.15 31.23
CA LEU A 376 -14.47 -16.32 30.45
C LEU A 376 -15.38 -17.27 31.22
N ARG A 377 -15.12 -17.45 32.52
CA ARG A 377 -15.87 -18.37 33.39
C ARG A 377 -16.04 -17.81 34.80
N GLY A 378 -17.18 -18.14 35.41
CA GLY A 378 -17.51 -17.76 36.79
C GLY A 378 -17.74 -16.26 36.98
N ARG A 379 -17.40 -15.75 38.18
CA ARG A 379 -17.51 -14.34 38.55
C ARG A 379 -16.34 -13.89 39.42
N VAL A 380 -15.89 -12.67 39.20
CA VAL A 380 -14.87 -12.00 40.02
C VAL A 380 -15.35 -10.70 40.60
N ALA A 381 -14.94 -10.41 41.83
CA ALA A 381 -14.97 -9.07 42.41
C ALA A 381 -13.60 -8.39 42.23
N VAL A 382 -13.59 -7.15 41.74
CA VAL A 382 -12.37 -6.35 41.54
C VAL A 382 -12.15 -5.46 42.77
N VAL A 383 -11.00 -5.60 43.43
CA VAL A 383 -10.62 -4.81 44.61
C VAL A 383 -9.39 -3.97 44.28
N LEU A 384 -9.45 -2.66 44.53
CA LEU A 384 -8.36 -1.72 44.25
C LEU A 384 -7.37 -1.64 45.43
N GLU A 385 -6.14 -1.21 45.14
CA GLU A 385 -5.08 -1.07 46.15
C GLU A 385 -5.45 -0.06 47.25
N GLY A 386 -5.46 -0.50 48.50
CA GLY A 386 -5.81 0.33 49.67
C GLY A 386 -7.29 0.28 50.07
N GLU A 387 -8.17 -0.25 49.22
CA GLU A 387 -9.60 -0.38 49.51
C GLU A 387 -9.95 -1.72 50.16
N SER A 388 -10.86 -1.71 51.14
CA SER A 388 -11.38 -2.94 51.77
C SER A 388 -12.56 -3.55 51.02
N GLU A 389 -13.37 -2.70 50.38
CA GLU A 389 -14.56 -3.08 49.62
C GLU A 389 -14.22 -3.24 48.13
N PRO A 390 -14.91 -4.14 47.38
CA PRO A 390 -14.77 -4.21 45.94
C PRO A 390 -15.29 -2.94 45.23
N TRP A 391 -14.64 -2.56 44.14
CA TRP A 391 -15.19 -1.59 43.18
C TRP A 391 -16.50 -2.09 42.55
N GLY A 392 -16.57 -3.39 42.31
CA GLY A 392 -17.70 -4.07 41.69
C GLY A 392 -17.29 -5.45 41.19
N SER A 393 -18.24 -6.16 40.56
CA SER A 393 -18.01 -7.51 40.05
C SER A 393 -18.27 -7.67 38.57
N ALA A 394 -17.62 -8.65 37.95
CA ALA A 394 -17.79 -9.00 36.54
C ALA A 394 -18.02 -10.52 36.41
N GLY A 395 -19.07 -10.90 35.71
CA GLY A 395 -19.41 -12.30 35.39
C GLY A 395 -18.98 -12.70 33.99
N ALA A 396 -19.04 -14.01 33.70
CA ALA A 396 -18.76 -14.56 32.37
C ALA A 396 -19.47 -13.78 31.24
N GLY A 397 -18.73 -13.51 30.16
CA GLY A 397 -19.21 -12.71 29.03
C GLY A 397 -19.18 -11.20 29.22
N GLU A 398 -18.74 -10.69 30.39
CA GLU A 398 -18.47 -9.27 30.61
C GLU A 398 -17.00 -8.89 30.37
N SER A 399 -16.81 -7.66 29.88
CA SER A 399 -15.50 -7.09 29.56
C SER A 399 -15.29 -5.75 30.25
N LEU A 400 -14.10 -5.54 30.83
CA LEU A 400 -13.68 -4.30 31.48
C LEU A 400 -12.44 -3.73 30.78
N LEU A 401 -12.33 -2.41 30.77
CA LEU A 401 -11.13 -1.67 30.38
C LEU A 401 -10.46 -1.11 31.65
N LEU A 402 -9.16 -1.35 31.81
CA LEU A 402 -8.36 -0.90 32.94
C LEU A 402 -7.43 0.23 32.48
N PRO A 403 -7.68 1.49 32.89
CA PRO A 403 -6.82 2.62 32.52
C PRO A 403 -5.38 2.47 33.05
N ALA A 404 -4.42 3.07 32.34
CA ALA A 404 -3.02 3.08 32.74
C ALA A 404 -2.76 3.72 34.14
N GLN A 405 -3.69 4.54 34.64
CA GLN A 405 -3.59 5.22 35.94
C GLN A 405 -4.33 4.52 37.09
N LEU A 406 -4.85 3.31 36.89
CA LEU A 406 -5.71 2.61 37.85
C LEU A 406 -5.06 2.31 39.22
N GLY A 407 -3.72 2.15 39.27
CA GLY A 407 -3.05 1.54 40.43
C GLY A 407 -3.15 0.02 40.41
N ALA A 408 -2.94 -0.66 41.54
CA ALA A 408 -3.17 -2.12 41.58
C ALA A 408 -4.66 -2.46 41.64
N ALA A 409 -4.98 -3.59 41.01
CA ALA A 409 -6.21 -4.32 41.23
C ALA A 409 -5.90 -5.79 41.59
N MET A 410 -6.74 -6.35 42.45
CA MET A 410 -6.79 -7.77 42.79
C MET A 410 -8.14 -8.33 42.32
N LEU A 411 -8.12 -9.50 41.70
CA LEU A 411 -9.32 -10.29 41.43
C LEU A 411 -9.58 -11.24 42.60
N CYS A 412 -10.77 -11.15 43.16
CA CYS A 412 -11.29 -12.06 44.18
C CYS A 412 -12.33 -12.99 43.55
N PHE A 413 -12.32 -14.26 43.93
CA PHE A 413 -13.42 -15.18 43.61
C PHE A 413 -14.73 -14.68 44.25
N GLU A 414 -15.82 -14.67 43.48
CA GLU A 414 -17.17 -14.43 43.98
C GLU A 414 -18.02 -15.69 43.73
N ALA A 415 -18.64 -16.22 44.79
CA ALA A 415 -19.54 -17.35 44.65
C ALA A 415 -20.79 -16.93 43.86
N GLY A 416 -21.10 -17.68 42.80
CA GLY A 416 -22.33 -17.46 42.03
C GLY A 416 -23.56 -17.70 42.90
N GLY A 417 -24.40 -16.68 43.06
CA GLY A 417 -25.69 -16.79 43.74
C GLY A 417 -26.76 -17.31 42.80
N ASP A 418 -26.90 -18.63 42.69
CA ASP A 418 -28.09 -19.28 42.11
C ASP A 418 -29.13 -19.54 43.21
N GLU A 419 -30.06 -18.60 43.39
CA GLU A 419 -31.36 -18.88 43.99
C GLU A 419 -32.38 -19.11 42.87
N GLY A 420 -32.50 -20.35 42.39
CA GLY A 420 -33.44 -20.75 41.35
C GLY A 420 -33.66 -22.27 41.34
N GLU A 421 -34.86 -22.71 41.71
CA GLU A 421 -35.25 -24.12 41.74
C GLU A 421 -35.36 -24.71 40.32
N GLY A 422 -34.78 -25.90 40.10
CA GLY A 422 -34.90 -26.65 38.84
C GLY A 422 -34.22 -28.01 38.89
N ASP A 423 -35.01 -29.08 39.09
CA ASP A 423 -34.55 -30.47 39.03
C ASP A 423 -34.01 -30.86 37.64
N GLY A 424 -32.96 -31.69 37.60
CA GLY A 424 -32.54 -32.40 36.39
C GLY A 424 -31.05 -32.72 36.35
N ASP A 425 -30.72 -34.01 36.47
CA ASP A 425 -29.36 -34.55 36.41
C ASP A 425 -28.56 -34.05 35.19
N ASP A 426 -27.38 -33.45 35.43
CA ASP A 426 -26.27 -33.44 34.49
C ASP A 426 -24.95 -33.48 35.28
N ASP A 427 -24.08 -34.44 34.97
CA ASP A 427 -22.93 -34.81 35.80
C ASP A 427 -21.83 -33.73 35.77
N GLY A 428 -21.34 -33.35 36.95
CA GLY A 428 -20.56 -32.12 37.12
C GLY A 428 -19.05 -32.25 36.87
N GLU A 429 -18.55 -31.49 35.89
CA GLU A 429 -17.17 -30.97 35.84
C GLU A 429 -17.21 -29.49 35.39
N GLY A 430 -16.82 -28.55 36.27
CA GLY A 430 -16.65 -27.12 35.92
C GLY A 430 -17.46 -26.09 36.73
N ARG A 431 -18.48 -26.48 37.51
CA ARG A 431 -19.24 -25.55 38.39
C ARG A 431 -18.40 -25.13 39.60
N GLY A 432 -17.51 -24.16 39.40
CA GLY A 432 -16.65 -23.58 40.43
C GLY A 432 -15.36 -22.93 39.92
N GLU A 433 -14.99 -23.13 38.65
CA GLU A 433 -13.79 -22.51 38.08
C GLU A 433 -14.04 -21.08 37.60
N VAL A 434 -13.08 -20.20 37.89
CA VAL A 434 -13.07 -18.81 37.43
C VAL A 434 -11.86 -18.61 36.53
N GLU A 435 -12.08 -18.04 35.35
CA GLU A 435 -11.02 -17.69 34.41
C GLU A 435 -11.30 -16.31 33.80
N VAL A 436 -10.31 -15.43 33.92
CA VAL A 436 -10.33 -14.07 33.36
C VAL A 436 -9.09 -13.89 32.50
N LEU A 437 -9.26 -13.48 31.25
CA LEU A 437 -8.13 -13.08 30.41
C LEU A 437 -7.79 -11.61 30.65
N GLN A 438 -6.50 -11.31 30.85
CA GLN A 438 -5.96 -9.96 30.77
C GLN A 438 -5.15 -9.81 29.48
N VAL A 439 -5.43 -8.75 28.71
CA VAL A 439 -4.79 -8.47 27.42
C VAL A 439 -4.34 -7.01 27.34
N TRP A 440 -3.10 -6.78 26.90
CA TRP A 440 -2.53 -5.46 26.65
C TRP A 440 -1.50 -5.50 25.52
N ILE A 441 -1.05 -4.32 25.06
CA ILE A 441 0.07 -4.17 24.13
C ILE A 441 1.34 -3.93 24.97
N PRO A 442 2.42 -4.70 24.77
CA PRO A 442 3.61 -4.57 25.59
C PRO A 442 4.32 -3.22 25.39
N GLY A 443 4.89 -2.69 26.48
CA GLY A 443 5.77 -1.52 26.44
C GLY A 443 7.15 -1.82 25.87
N ALA A 444 7.93 -0.78 25.59
CA ALA A 444 9.30 -0.94 25.09
C ALA A 444 10.19 -1.69 26.12
N GLY A 445 10.77 -2.83 25.72
CA GLY A 445 11.60 -3.68 26.59
C GLY A 445 10.83 -4.65 27.51
N GLU A 446 9.49 -4.64 27.50
CA GLU A 446 8.70 -5.56 28.36
C GLU A 446 8.87 -7.04 27.96
N LEU A 447 9.11 -7.30 26.67
CA LEU A 447 9.28 -8.65 26.13
C LEU A 447 10.60 -9.29 26.55
N ASP A 448 11.66 -8.52 26.77
CA ASP A 448 12.98 -9.02 27.19
C ASP A 448 12.95 -9.56 28.62
N ALA A 449 12.19 -8.90 29.50
CA ALA A 449 11.94 -9.35 30.87
C ALA A 449 11.04 -10.60 30.93
N ALA A 450 10.30 -10.92 29.85
CA ALA A 450 9.33 -11.99 29.79
C ALA A 450 9.90 -13.35 29.35
N ASN A 451 11.11 -13.41 28.77
CA ASN A 451 11.63 -14.61 28.12
C ASN A 451 13.10 -14.95 28.48
N PRO A 452 13.38 -15.31 29.76
CA PRO A 452 14.76 -15.55 30.22
C PRO A 452 15.45 -16.79 29.62
N GLU A 453 14.73 -17.67 28.92
CA GLU A 453 15.30 -18.89 28.30
C GLU A 453 16.05 -18.61 26.98
N ALA A 454 15.88 -17.44 26.37
CA ALA A 454 16.66 -17.03 25.19
C ALA A 454 18.11 -16.62 25.53
N ALA A 455 18.41 -16.35 26.81
CA ALA A 455 19.68 -15.80 27.28
C ALA A 455 20.61 -16.86 27.91
N GLY A 456 21.02 -17.85 27.12
CA GLY A 456 22.25 -18.63 27.34
C GLY A 456 22.24 -19.65 28.50
N GLY A 457 22.05 -20.93 28.16
CA GLY A 457 22.24 -22.04 29.12
C GLY A 457 22.42 -23.40 28.44
N ALA A 458 23.66 -23.80 28.17
CA ALA A 458 23.94 -25.21 27.86
C ALA A 458 23.69 -26.05 29.14
N PRO A 459 23.01 -27.20 29.05
CA PRO A 459 22.70 -28.00 30.22
C PRO A 459 23.97 -28.57 30.84
N ALA A 460 24.13 -28.42 32.16
CA ALA A 460 25.23 -29.01 32.91
C ALA A 460 25.08 -30.54 32.97
N GLY A 461 25.85 -31.25 32.16
CA GLY A 461 26.02 -32.69 32.25
C GLY A 461 27.22 -33.04 33.13
N ASP A 462 26.98 -33.68 34.26
CA ASP A 462 28.01 -34.42 35.00
C ASP A 462 28.01 -35.87 34.51
N GLU A 463 29.10 -36.30 33.86
CA GLU A 463 29.83 -37.52 34.26
C GLU A 463 31.11 -37.75 33.41
N THR A 464 32.03 -38.51 33.99
CA THR A 464 33.46 -38.61 33.63
C THR A 464 33.85 -39.31 32.32
N ARG A 465 35.12 -39.05 31.89
CA ARG A 465 35.99 -39.67 30.86
C ARG A 465 36.03 -38.90 29.52
N GLY A 466 37.17 -38.61 28.88
CA GLY A 466 38.58 -38.78 29.27
C GLY A 466 39.50 -38.87 28.04
N VAL A 467 40.70 -38.26 28.12
CA VAL A 467 41.90 -38.46 27.27
C VAL A 467 42.03 -37.63 25.95
N GLU A 468 43.24 -37.05 25.79
CA GLU A 468 43.99 -36.58 24.60
C GLU A 468 43.70 -35.26 23.84
N GLU A 469 44.55 -34.28 24.17
CA GLU A 469 45.28 -33.30 23.34
C GLU A 469 45.10 -33.27 21.80
N ALA A 470 44.91 -32.06 21.23
CA ALA A 470 45.90 -31.42 20.33
C ALA A 470 45.56 -29.98 19.86
N SER A 471 46.46 -29.03 20.17
CA SER A 471 46.94 -27.93 19.29
C SER A 471 45.97 -26.98 18.53
N ALA A 472 45.70 -25.83 19.15
CA ALA A 472 45.92 -24.46 18.63
C ALA A 472 45.43 -24.00 17.22
N GLN A 473 44.61 -22.94 17.19
CA GLN A 473 45.08 -21.54 16.98
C GLN A 473 43.94 -20.51 17.13
N ALA A 474 44.26 -19.31 17.62
CA ALA A 474 43.28 -18.26 17.92
C ALA A 474 43.03 -17.29 16.75
N LYS A 475 41.77 -16.87 16.56
CA LYS A 475 41.40 -15.60 15.92
C LYS A 475 40.21 -14.96 16.65
N THR A 476 40.33 -13.66 16.89
CA THR A 476 39.38 -12.80 17.59
C THR A 476 38.05 -12.67 16.81
N PRO A 477 36.87 -12.61 17.47
CA PRO A 477 35.61 -12.39 16.76
C PRO A 477 35.51 -10.94 16.26
N ARG A 478 34.95 -10.77 15.06
CA ARG A 478 34.38 -9.49 14.61
C ARG A 478 32.98 -9.33 15.21
N ALA A 479 32.64 -8.10 15.61
CA ALA A 479 31.27 -7.77 15.98
C ALA A 479 30.33 -7.92 14.76
N ARG A 480 29.11 -8.41 14.99
CA ARG A 480 27.99 -8.32 14.04
C ARG A 480 27.27 -6.98 14.22
N ALA A 481 26.64 -6.52 13.16
CA ALA A 481 25.81 -5.32 13.13
C ALA A 481 24.51 -5.70 12.42
N ASP A 482 23.40 -5.75 13.16
CA ASP A 482 22.09 -6.21 12.67
C ASP A 482 20.91 -5.39 13.29
N ASP A 483 21.16 -4.20 13.87
CA ASP A 483 20.16 -3.39 14.61
C ASP A 483 19.60 -2.15 13.84
N ASP A 484 19.94 -1.94 12.56
CA ASP A 484 19.69 -0.64 11.88
C ASP A 484 18.36 -0.49 11.09
N ASP A 485 17.62 -1.58 10.76
CA ASP A 485 16.59 -1.54 9.68
C ASP A 485 15.27 -0.81 10.05
N ASP A 486 14.80 -0.89 11.30
CA ASP A 486 13.59 -0.16 11.73
C ASP A 486 13.84 1.37 11.80
N GLY A 487 15.08 1.78 12.09
CA GLY A 487 15.49 3.19 12.07
C GLY A 487 15.55 3.80 10.67
N GLU A 488 15.92 3.02 9.64
CA GLU A 488 15.95 3.50 8.26
C GLU A 488 14.56 3.85 7.72
N ARG A 489 13.48 3.19 8.18
CA ARG A 489 12.11 3.46 7.68
C ARG A 489 11.52 4.78 8.19
N GLU A 490 11.73 5.12 9.46
CA GLU A 490 11.40 6.47 9.96
C GLU A 490 12.33 7.53 9.34
N GLY A 491 13.61 7.21 9.19
CA GLY A 491 14.60 8.06 8.53
C GLY A 491 14.24 8.41 7.08
N ALA A 492 13.78 7.44 6.30
CA ALA A 492 13.33 7.58 4.92
C ALA A 492 12.11 8.52 4.81
N LYS A 493 11.12 8.36 5.68
CA LYS A 493 9.98 9.27 5.79
C LYS A 493 10.46 10.69 6.10
N ALA A 494 11.32 10.86 7.12
CA ALA A 494 11.84 12.17 7.50
C ALA A 494 12.64 12.84 6.36
N GLY A 495 13.42 12.07 5.60
CA GLY A 495 14.22 12.58 4.49
C GLY A 495 13.39 12.99 3.27
N LEU A 496 12.34 12.25 2.89
CA LEU A 496 11.37 12.68 1.86
C LEU A 496 10.81 14.08 2.15
N TRP A 497 10.30 14.30 3.36
CA TRP A 497 9.70 15.58 3.76
C TRP A 497 10.74 16.71 3.86
N ARG A 498 11.95 16.44 4.36
CA ARG A 498 13.07 17.40 4.37
C ARG A 498 13.48 17.81 2.96
N ASN A 499 13.59 16.86 2.04
CA ASN A 499 13.94 17.13 0.65
C ASN A 499 12.83 17.93 -0.06
N LEU A 500 11.55 17.63 0.16
CA LEU A 500 10.44 18.42 -0.37
C LEU A 500 10.43 19.86 0.18
N ALA A 501 10.72 20.04 1.47
CA ALA A 501 10.83 21.37 2.08
C ALA A 501 12.00 22.18 1.49
N ALA A 502 13.19 21.56 1.35
CA ALA A 502 14.34 22.21 0.71
C ALA A 502 14.05 22.58 -0.75
N LEU A 503 13.43 21.67 -1.51
CA LEU A 503 13.06 21.86 -2.90
C LEU A 503 12.10 23.05 -3.12
N ARG A 504 11.12 23.24 -2.22
CA ARG A 504 10.20 24.39 -2.24
C ARG A 504 10.91 25.75 -2.01
N GLU A 505 12.08 25.74 -1.38
CA GLU A 505 12.84 26.94 -1.02
C GLU A 505 13.93 27.35 -2.04
N LEU A 506 14.30 26.48 -2.99
CA LEU A 506 15.41 26.76 -3.93
C LEU A 506 15.11 27.94 -4.86
N ALA A 507 13.96 27.92 -5.56
CA ALA A 507 13.62 28.98 -6.50
C ALA A 507 13.41 30.37 -5.85
N PRO A 508 12.68 30.51 -4.71
CA PRO A 508 12.58 31.77 -3.98
C PRO A 508 13.91 32.37 -3.51
N ARG A 509 14.95 31.53 -3.32
CA ARG A 509 16.29 31.94 -2.88
C ARG A 509 17.29 32.09 -4.05
N CYS A 510 16.85 31.91 -5.30
CA CYS A 510 17.71 31.83 -6.49
C CYS A 510 18.88 30.84 -6.33
N ALA A 511 18.59 29.69 -5.71
CA ALA A 511 19.57 28.64 -5.40
C ALA A 511 19.42 27.39 -6.30
N GLY A 512 18.54 27.43 -7.30
CA GLY A 512 18.42 26.40 -8.33
C GLY A 512 19.55 26.44 -9.37
N PRO A 513 19.45 25.64 -10.45
CA PRO A 513 20.46 25.63 -11.50
C PRO A 513 20.50 26.98 -12.24
N ALA A 514 21.70 27.51 -12.46
CA ALA A 514 21.89 28.72 -13.28
C ALA A 514 21.61 28.49 -14.77
N GLN A 515 21.70 27.23 -15.23
CA GLN A 515 21.57 26.87 -16.64
C GLN A 515 20.80 25.56 -16.82
N VAL A 516 19.86 25.55 -17.76
CA VAL A 516 19.06 24.38 -18.12
C VAL A 516 19.22 24.06 -19.61
N LEU A 517 19.51 22.79 -19.93
CA LEU A 517 19.72 22.32 -21.30
C LEU A 517 18.64 21.32 -21.72
N ALA A 518 17.75 21.71 -22.62
CA ALA A 518 16.69 20.86 -23.15
C ALA A 518 17.05 20.33 -24.55
N ILE A 519 17.03 19.01 -24.72
CA ILE A 519 17.02 18.41 -26.06
C ILE A 519 15.57 18.14 -26.45
N VAL A 520 15.24 18.48 -27.68
CA VAL A 520 13.90 18.33 -28.27
C VAL A 520 13.97 17.78 -29.69
N ASN A 521 12.88 17.25 -30.24
CA ASN A 521 12.84 16.88 -31.65
C ASN A 521 12.84 18.16 -32.52
N SER A 522 13.30 18.06 -33.76
CA SER A 522 13.22 19.20 -34.67
C SER A 522 11.79 19.74 -34.85
N GLY A 523 11.67 21.06 -34.89
CA GLY A 523 10.41 21.81 -34.93
C GLY A 523 9.71 22.00 -33.58
N ASP A 524 10.22 21.42 -32.49
CA ASP A 524 9.65 21.56 -31.15
C ASP A 524 10.36 22.65 -30.30
N GLY A 525 11.49 23.18 -30.78
CA GLY A 525 12.39 24.11 -30.06
C GLY A 525 11.71 25.38 -29.54
N PRO A 526 11.11 26.22 -30.41
CA PRO A 526 10.51 27.48 -29.98
C PRO A 526 9.43 27.31 -28.90
N ALA A 527 8.58 26.28 -29.03
CA ALA A 527 7.49 26.02 -28.10
C ALA A 527 7.97 25.49 -26.73
N ILE A 528 9.06 24.72 -26.70
CA ILE A 528 9.68 24.27 -25.45
C ILE A 528 10.48 25.40 -24.79
N ALA A 529 11.18 26.23 -25.58
CA ALA A 529 11.89 27.41 -25.09
C ALA A 529 10.95 28.41 -24.41
N GLU A 530 9.83 28.77 -25.07
CA GLU A 530 8.79 29.64 -24.50
C GLU A 530 8.21 29.05 -23.20
N ARG A 531 7.85 27.76 -23.21
CA ARG A 531 7.31 27.05 -22.04
C ARG A 531 8.28 27.04 -20.85
N PHE A 532 9.57 26.78 -21.09
CA PHE A 532 10.57 26.71 -20.03
C PHE A 532 10.93 28.11 -19.52
N ALA A 533 11.04 29.11 -20.39
CA ALA A 533 11.25 30.51 -20.00
C ALA A 533 10.10 31.03 -19.12
N ALA A 534 8.84 30.74 -19.49
CA ALA A 534 7.66 31.16 -18.72
C ALA A 534 7.58 30.53 -17.31
N LEU A 535 8.15 29.34 -17.12
CA LEU A 535 8.15 28.63 -15.84
C LEU A 535 9.46 28.77 -15.05
N SER A 536 10.53 29.25 -15.68
CA SER A 536 11.88 29.38 -15.09
C SER A 536 11.89 30.10 -13.73
N PRO A 537 11.16 31.23 -13.52
CA PRO A 537 11.12 31.88 -12.22
C PRO A 537 10.51 31.05 -11.09
N ALA A 538 9.55 30.17 -11.41
CA ALA A 538 8.91 29.30 -10.42
C ALA A 538 9.69 27.99 -10.19
N LEU A 539 10.46 27.54 -11.19
CA LEU A 539 11.20 26.28 -11.17
C LEU A 539 12.62 26.40 -10.63
N PHE A 540 13.36 27.46 -10.99
CA PHE A 540 14.82 27.51 -10.85
C PHE A 540 15.31 28.70 -10.01
N CYS A 541 15.05 29.93 -10.45
CA CYS A 541 15.48 31.16 -9.78
C CYS A 541 14.44 32.27 -9.95
N ALA A 542 13.86 32.77 -8.84
CA ALA A 542 12.73 33.69 -8.85
C ALA A 542 12.99 35.07 -9.50
N ASP A 543 14.26 35.47 -9.64
CA ASP A 543 14.67 36.67 -10.38
C ASP A 543 14.73 36.48 -11.90
N GLY A 544 14.55 35.26 -12.40
CA GLY A 544 14.64 34.91 -13.83
C GLY A 544 16.08 34.77 -14.34
N SER A 545 17.09 34.66 -13.47
CA SER A 545 18.51 34.54 -13.84
C SER A 545 18.90 33.21 -14.50
N CYS A 546 18.03 32.19 -14.46
CA CYS A 546 18.32 30.88 -15.05
C CYS A 546 18.20 30.90 -16.59
N GLU A 547 19.32 30.63 -17.26
CA GLU A 547 19.40 30.56 -18.72
C GLU A 547 18.84 29.23 -19.26
N ILE A 548 18.04 29.30 -20.31
CA ILE A 548 17.40 28.14 -20.95
C ILE A 548 17.99 27.93 -22.35
N PHE A 549 18.72 26.83 -22.53
CA PHE A 549 19.25 26.39 -23.82
C PHE A 549 18.36 25.28 -24.39
N VAL A 550 17.94 25.40 -25.65
CA VAL A 550 17.10 24.39 -26.32
C VAL A 550 17.78 23.94 -27.62
N HIS A 551 18.14 22.67 -27.66
CA HIS A 551 18.80 22.04 -28.81
C HIS A 551 17.83 21.14 -29.57
N GLU A 552 17.64 21.41 -30.87
CA GLU A 552 16.83 20.57 -31.75
C GLU A 552 17.63 19.43 -32.37
N GLU A 553 17.28 18.18 -32.05
CA GLU A 553 17.70 17.00 -32.81
C GLU A 553 17.11 17.03 -34.24
N ARG A 554 17.83 17.64 -35.18
CA ARG A 554 17.52 17.66 -36.64
C ARG A 554 17.42 16.25 -37.24
N THR A 555 18.21 15.34 -36.73
CA THR A 555 18.10 13.89 -36.96
C THR A 555 18.12 13.21 -35.60
N ARG A 556 17.50 12.04 -35.45
CA ARG A 556 17.47 11.34 -34.17
C ARG A 556 18.89 10.89 -33.79
N ARG A 557 19.37 11.29 -32.61
CA ARG A 557 20.73 11.01 -32.08
C ARG A 557 20.70 10.04 -30.92
N GLY A 558 19.73 10.16 -30.03
CA GLY A 558 19.65 9.35 -28.81
C GLY A 558 20.42 9.96 -27.65
N GLN A 559 20.29 9.37 -26.46
CA GLN A 559 20.60 10.04 -25.20
C GLN A 559 22.02 10.62 -25.11
N LEU A 560 23.05 9.81 -25.39
CA LEU A 560 24.45 10.29 -25.35
C LEU A 560 24.75 11.23 -26.52
N LEU A 561 24.51 10.82 -27.77
CA LEU A 561 24.91 11.61 -28.93
C LEU A 561 24.17 12.96 -29.02
N GLY A 562 22.90 12.99 -28.61
CA GLY A 562 22.14 14.23 -28.47
C GLY A 562 22.74 15.14 -27.40
N LEU A 563 23.09 14.61 -26.22
CA LEU A 563 23.77 15.39 -25.17
C LEU A 563 25.11 15.94 -25.64
N LEU A 564 25.90 15.16 -26.37
CA LEU A 564 27.18 15.62 -26.93
C LEU A 564 26.98 16.69 -28.01
N ASP A 565 25.97 16.59 -28.88
CA ASP A 565 25.70 17.62 -29.88
C ASP A 565 25.15 18.91 -29.26
N ALA A 566 24.31 18.79 -28.23
CA ALA A 566 23.76 19.91 -27.47
C ALA A 566 24.82 20.64 -26.63
N HIS A 567 25.67 19.87 -25.92
CA HIS A 567 26.83 20.41 -25.23
C HIS A 567 27.76 21.10 -26.21
N ARG A 568 28.11 20.47 -27.34
CA ARG A 568 29.02 21.05 -28.35
C ARG A 568 28.51 22.38 -28.91
N ALA A 569 27.21 22.44 -29.22
CA ALA A 569 26.58 23.65 -29.76
C ALA A 569 26.75 24.85 -28.81
N HIS A 570 26.37 24.70 -27.54
CA HIS A 570 26.36 25.81 -26.58
C HIS A 570 27.72 26.02 -25.88
N HIS A 571 28.60 25.02 -25.87
CA HIS A 571 29.99 25.15 -25.41
C HIS A 571 30.85 25.91 -26.43
N ALA A 572 30.65 25.71 -27.73
CA ALA A 572 31.38 26.44 -28.78
C ALA A 572 31.04 27.95 -28.83
N GLU A 573 29.84 28.30 -28.36
CA GLU A 573 29.38 29.69 -28.20
C GLU A 573 29.87 30.34 -26.89
N GLY A 574 30.55 29.58 -26.02
CA GLY A 574 30.99 30.03 -24.70
C GLY A 574 29.85 30.16 -23.68
N ALA A 575 28.68 29.59 -23.97
CA ALA A 575 27.46 29.82 -23.21
C ALA A 575 27.32 28.92 -21.98
N LEU A 576 27.84 27.68 -21.98
CA LEU A 576 27.78 26.81 -20.79
C LEU A 576 28.90 27.12 -19.78
N ASP A 577 28.51 27.39 -18.53
CA ASP A 577 29.44 27.67 -17.42
C ASP A 577 30.13 26.38 -16.95
N ARG A 578 31.45 26.38 -17.04
CA ARG A 578 32.31 25.24 -16.65
C ARG A 578 32.48 25.11 -15.14
N ASP A 579 32.22 26.19 -14.40
CA ASP A 579 32.36 26.25 -12.94
C ASP A 579 31.01 26.02 -12.22
N ARG A 580 30.02 25.46 -12.93
CA ARG A 580 28.67 25.12 -12.43
C ARG A 580 28.20 23.70 -12.79
N VAL A 581 27.05 23.32 -12.23
CA VAL A 581 26.24 22.17 -12.66
C VAL A 581 25.03 22.65 -13.45
N ALA A 582 25.01 22.38 -14.75
CA ALA A 582 23.82 22.57 -15.57
C ALA A 582 22.83 21.41 -15.38
N LEU A 583 21.52 21.71 -15.41
CA LEU A 583 20.47 20.69 -15.36
C LEU A 583 19.96 20.42 -16.78
N GLY A 584 20.21 19.23 -17.31
CA GLY A 584 19.78 18.84 -18.65
C GLY A 584 18.58 17.91 -18.65
N ILE A 585 17.79 17.94 -19.73
CA ILE A 585 16.64 17.05 -19.93
C ILE A 585 16.53 16.56 -21.38
N MET A 586 16.20 15.28 -21.53
CA MET A 586 15.87 14.67 -22.82
C MET A 586 14.36 14.55 -23.03
N LEU A 587 13.85 15.16 -24.10
CA LEU A 587 12.46 15.02 -24.55
C LEU A 587 12.23 14.12 -25.80
N PRO A 588 13.19 13.88 -26.72
CA PRO A 588 12.97 13.00 -27.87
C PRO A 588 12.67 11.55 -27.52
N GLY A 589 11.69 10.99 -28.22
CA GLY A 589 11.31 9.58 -28.13
C GLY A 589 9.97 9.35 -28.80
N LYS A 590 9.71 8.13 -29.30
CA LYS A 590 8.40 7.81 -29.91
C LYS A 590 7.25 7.75 -28.89
N GLY A 591 7.55 7.55 -27.60
CA GLY A 591 6.55 7.44 -26.52
C GLY A 591 5.52 6.31 -26.68
N THR A 592 5.82 5.28 -27.47
CA THR A 592 4.87 4.26 -27.92
C THR A 592 4.12 3.55 -26.80
N ARG A 593 4.82 3.25 -25.68
CA ARG A 593 4.27 2.62 -24.46
C ARG A 593 3.21 3.44 -23.72
N LEU A 594 3.04 4.70 -24.11
CA LEU A 594 2.05 5.65 -23.57
C LEU A 594 1.06 6.10 -24.67
N SER A 595 0.86 5.30 -25.73
CA SER A 595 -0.24 5.51 -26.68
C SER A 595 -1.58 5.08 -26.06
N PRO A 596 -2.69 5.83 -26.25
CA PRO A 596 -2.87 6.96 -27.16
C PRO A 596 -2.46 8.34 -26.62
N LEU A 597 -2.10 8.46 -25.33
CA LEU A 597 -1.81 9.76 -24.71
C LEU A 597 -0.67 10.51 -25.40
N THR A 598 0.37 9.80 -25.86
CA THR A 598 1.49 10.40 -26.61
C THR A 598 1.05 11.06 -27.92
N GLN A 599 0.05 10.51 -28.63
CA GLN A 599 -0.50 11.11 -29.83
C GLN A 599 -1.26 12.40 -29.50
N ARG A 600 -2.01 12.43 -28.38
CA ARG A 600 -2.63 13.66 -27.85
C ARG A 600 -1.60 14.75 -27.54
N LEU A 601 -0.40 14.35 -27.16
CA LEU A 601 0.77 15.19 -26.81
C LEU A 601 1.72 15.45 -27.98
N HIS A 602 1.26 15.26 -29.22
CA HIS A 602 2.03 15.45 -30.45
C HIS A 602 3.38 14.71 -30.50
N GLY A 603 3.42 13.51 -29.95
CA GLY A 603 4.61 12.66 -29.91
C GLY A 603 5.60 12.93 -28.78
N ILE A 604 5.32 13.86 -27.86
CA ILE A 604 6.25 14.25 -26.79
C ILE A 604 5.72 13.73 -25.44
N LYS A 605 6.02 12.47 -25.13
CA LYS A 605 5.61 11.76 -23.89
C LYS A 605 5.79 12.60 -22.60
N PRO A 606 6.94 13.27 -22.35
CA PRO A 606 7.13 14.15 -21.19
C PRO A 606 6.16 15.34 -21.04
N LEU A 607 5.35 15.67 -22.05
CA LEU A 607 4.31 16.71 -21.92
C LEU A 607 3.02 16.19 -21.28
N LEU A 608 2.95 14.93 -20.83
CA LEU A 608 1.82 14.45 -20.05
C LEU A 608 1.75 15.25 -18.73
N PRO A 609 0.62 15.92 -18.43
CA PRO A 609 0.42 16.57 -17.14
C PRO A 609 0.53 15.56 -16.00
N VAL A 610 1.12 15.97 -14.89
CA VAL A 610 1.19 15.20 -13.64
C VAL A 610 0.36 15.91 -12.54
N PRO A 611 0.11 15.27 -11.38
CA PRO A 611 -0.57 15.95 -10.28
C PRO A 611 0.32 16.95 -9.52
N LEU A 612 1.63 16.99 -9.80
CA LEU A 612 2.58 17.88 -9.12
C LEU A 612 2.27 19.36 -9.41
N ARG A 613 2.31 20.18 -8.36
CA ARG A 613 2.08 21.63 -8.42
C ARG A 613 3.17 22.38 -7.65
N ILE A 614 3.51 23.59 -8.09
CA ILE A 614 4.46 24.51 -7.46
C ILE A 614 3.80 25.88 -7.21
N ARG A 615 4.33 26.68 -6.29
CA ARG A 615 3.81 28.04 -6.07
C ARG A 615 4.27 28.95 -7.21
N GLY A 616 3.33 29.65 -7.85
CA GLY A 616 3.59 30.69 -8.82
C GLY A 616 3.12 32.06 -8.35
N PRO A 617 3.47 33.14 -9.07
CA PRO A 617 3.11 34.52 -8.70
C PRO A 617 1.61 34.82 -8.77
N HIS A 618 0.81 33.93 -9.38
CA HIS A 618 -0.63 34.06 -9.57
C HIS A 618 -1.42 32.85 -9.01
N GLY A 619 -0.83 32.13 -8.05
CA GLY A 619 -1.37 30.89 -7.48
C GLY A 619 -0.60 29.65 -7.95
N PRO A 620 -1.07 28.43 -7.57
CA PRO A 620 -0.32 27.21 -7.84
C PRO A 620 -0.29 26.81 -9.33
N ILE A 621 0.90 26.57 -9.86
CA ILE A 621 1.14 26.15 -11.25
C ILE A 621 1.24 24.62 -11.29
N ARG A 622 0.54 23.99 -12.24
CA ARG A 622 0.63 22.56 -12.52
C ARG A 622 1.82 22.24 -13.43
N LEU A 623 2.46 21.10 -13.18
CA LEU A 623 3.58 20.61 -13.99
C LEU A 623 3.17 19.47 -14.95
N GLU A 624 3.94 19.32 -16.02
CA GLU A 624 4.00 18.11 -16.84
C GLU A 624 5.21 17.27 -16.45
N GLY A 625 5.29 16.03 -16.94
CA GLY A 625 6.44 15.13 -16.66
C GLY A 625 7.80 15.82 -16.82
N ALA A 626 7.98 16.60 -17.90
CA ALA A 626 9.23 17.30 -18.18
C ALA A 626 9.57 18.34 -17.11
N THR A 627 8.62 19.22 -16.79
CA THR A 627 8.82 20.33 -15.85
C THR A 627 8.84 19.84 -14.40
N ALA A 628 8.14 18.75 -14.09
CA ALA A 628 8.22 18.03 -12.82
C ALA A 628 9.55 17.28 -12.64
N SER A 629 10.06 16.64 -13.70
CA SER A 629 11.37 15.99 -13.68
C SER A 629 12.48 17.01 -13.47
N LEU A 630 12.42 18.15 -14.17
CA LEU A 630 13.33 19.28 -13.95
C LEU A 630 13.23 19.82 -12.52
N TRP A 631 12.02 20.16 -12.05
CA TRP A 631 11.79 20.69 -10.71
C TRP A 631 12.39 19.78 -9.64
N THR A 632 11.99 18.51 -9.61
CA THR A 632 12.46 17.54 -8.60
C THR A 632 13.98 17.31 -8.64
N TRP A 633 14.62 17.49 -9.80
CA TRP A 633 16.08 17.41 -9.93
C TRP A 633 16.84 18.73 -9.69
N THR A 634 16.19 19.86 -9.44
CA THR A 634 16.89 21.09 -9.01
C THR A 634 17.65 20.88 -7.70
N LEU A 635 17.08 20.13 -6.76
CA LEU A 635 17.74 19.77 -5.50
C LEU A 635 18.93 18.82 -5.71
N ILE A 636 18.86 17.93 -6.71
CA ILE A 636 20.00 17.10 -7.11
C ILE A 636 21.12 17.99 -7.68
N ALA A 637 20.82 18.84 -8.67
CA ALA A 637 21.81 19.74 -9.27
C ALA A 637 22.47 20.66 -8.23
N HIS A 638 21.68 21.27 -7.35
CA HIS A 638 22.15 22.07 -6.21
C HIS A 638 23.07 21.26 -5.28
N THR A 639 22.69 20.02 -4.94
CA THR A 639 23.48 19.14 -4.07
C THR A 639 24.80 18.76 -4.72
N LEU A 640 24.81 18.44 -6.02
CA LEU A 640 26.02 18.12 -6.76
C LEU A 640 26.98 19.32 -6.81
N GLU A 641 26.48 20.53 -7.08
CA GLU A 641 27.31 21.74 -7.14
C GLU A 641 27.91 22.09 -5.77
N ARG A 642 27.10 21.97 -4.69
CA ARG A 642 27.53 22.13 -3.29
C ARG A 642 28.66 21.17 -2.92
N LEU A 643 28.61 19.94 -3.44
CA LEU A 643 29.61 18.89 -3.22
C LEU A 643 30.80 18.95 -4.20
N GLY A 644 30.94 20.03 -4.96
CA GLY A 644 32.10 20.28 -5.81
C GLY A 644 32.06 19.67 -7.21
N PHE A 645 31.00 18.94 -7.58
CA PHE A 645 30.85 18.41 -8.94
C PHE A 645 30.62 19.53 -9.96
N ARG A 646 31.11 19.37 -11.20
CA ARG A 646 31.01 20.35 -12.29
C ARG A 646 30.73 19.65 -13.63
N GLY A 647 29.62 19.97 -14.27
CA GLY A 647 29.12 19.20 -15.41
C GLY A 647 27.63 19.36 -15.70
N VAL A 648 27.02 18.30 -16.23
CA VAL A 648 25.59 18.25 -16.55
C VAL A 648 24.92 17.11 -15.78
N ALA A 649 23.89 17.43 -14.98
CA ALA A 649 22.96 16.46 -14.40
C ALA A 649 21.87 16.14 -15.45
N TRP A 650 21.77 14.89 -15.92
CA TRP A 650 21.12 14.59 -17.21
C TRP A 650 19.85 13.74 -17.11
N LYS A 651 18.68 14.39 -17.17
CA LYS A 651 17.39 13.81 -16.77
C LYS A 651 16.51 13.25 -17.91
N TRP A 652 15.87 12.11 -17.67
CA TRP A 652 14.71 11.62 -18.43
C TRP A 652 13.44 12.38 -18.04
N GLY A 653 12.73 12.94 -19.01
CA GLY A 653 11.57 13.82 -18.77
C GLY A 653 10.27 13.16 -18.29
N ASP A 654 10.23 11.85 -18.02
CA ASP A 654 9.01 11.13 -17.61
C ASP A 654 9.12 10.43 -16.26
N GLU A 655 10.04 10.87 -15.40
CA GLU A 655 10.29 10.24 -14.09
C GLU A 655 10.64 11.30 -13.02
N PRO A 656 9.69 12.15 -12.56
CA PRO A 656 9.88 12.97 -11.35
C PRO A 656 10.21 12.11 -10.13
N GLN A 657 11.23 12.51 -9.36
CA GLN A 657 11.81 11.68 -8.31
C GLN A 657 12.26 12.51 -7.10
N ILE A 658 11.94 12.08 -5.87
CA ILE A 658 12.47 12.68 -4.65
C ILE A 658 13.10 11.60 -3.78
N ALA A 659 14.36 11.79 -3.43
CA ALA A 659 15.14 10.89 -2.58
C ALA A 659 14.50 10.73 -1.19
N ALA A 660 14.52 9.50 -0.68
CA ALA A 660 14.18 9.19 0.71
C ALA A 660 15.32 9.56 1.67
N ARG A 661 16.59 9.45 1.25
CA ARG A 661 17.74 9.96 2.02
C ARG A 661 17.84 11.48 1.92
N ALA A 662 18.06 12.14 3.06
CA ALA A 662 18.11 13.61 3.14
C ALA A 662 19.37 14.17 2.45
N LEU A 663 19.21 14.80 1.28
CA LEU A 663 20.32 15.25 0.43
C LEU A 663 21.19 16.35 1.06
N ALA A 664 20.63 17.08 2.04
CA ALA A 664 21.37 18.05 2.84
C ALA A 664 22.40 17.40 3.78
N ALA A 665 22.22 16.13 4.17
CA ALA A 665 23.13 15.38 5.02
C ALA A 665 24.22 14.63 4.23
N LEU A 666 24.15 14.63 2.90
CA LEU A 666 25.20 14.06 2.06
C LEU A 666 26.46 14.94 2.14
N ASP A 667 27.55 14.37 2.64
CA ASP A 667 28.86 15.01 2.79
C ASP A 667 29.93 14.16 2.09
N ARG A 668 30.28 14.54 0.86
CA ARG A 668 31.17 13.77 -0.03
C ARG A 668 31.78 14.67 -1.08
N ASP A 669 33.11 14.70 -1.22
CA ASP A 669 33.77 15.44 -2.30
C ASP A 669 33.55 14.77 -3.67
N LEU A 670 32.94 15.50 -4.59
CA LEU A 670 32.66 15.09 -5.97
C LEU A 670 33.50 15.87 -7.01
N SER A 671 34.46 16.69 -6.59
CA SER A 671 35.29 17.52 -7.51
C SER A 671 36.17 16.70 -8.47
N GLN A 672 36.58 15.50 -8.05
CA GLN A 672 37.36 14.53 -8.84
C GLN A 672 36.52 13.36 -9.36
N VAL A 673 35.19 13.53 -9.46
CA VAL A 673 34.28 12.54 -10.02
C VAL A 673 33.98 12.88 -11.49
N ASP A 674 34.07 11.88 -12.37
CA ASP A 674 33.96 12.07 -13.82
C ASP A 674 32.53 11.83 -14.33
N ALA A 675 31.80 10.91 -13.70
CA ALA A 675 30.39 10.64 -13.94
C ALA A 675 29.69 10.16 -12.66
N LEU A 676 28.35 10.28 -12.61
CA LEU A 676 27.54 9.78 -11.50
C LEU A 676 26.39 8.88 -11.95
N ARG A 677 26.07 7.92 -11.09
CA ARG A 677 24.86 7.10 -11.14
C ARG A 677 24.07 7.27 -9.85
N PHE A 678 22.77 7.05 -9.95
CA PHE A 678 21.84 7.16 -8.83
C PHE A 678 21.16 5.82 -8.66
N GLY A 679 21.03 5.38 -7.43
CA GLY A 679 20.37 4.12 -7.10
C GLY A 679 19.60 4.21 -5.80
N ALA A 680 18.91 3.14 -5.47
CA ALA A 680 18.28 2.93 -4.17
C ALA A 680 18.78 1.61 -3.63
N SER A 681 19.35 1.60 -2.42
CA SER A 681 19.59 0.34 -1.68
C SER A 681 18.28 -0.47 -1.65
N SER A 682 18.30 -1.72 -2.12
CA SER A 682 17.10 -2.56 -2.21
C SER A 682 17.47 -4.05 -2.10
N PRO A 683 16.57 -4.90 -1.57
CA PRO A 683 16.74 -6.35 -1.58
C PRO A 683 16.71 -6.90 -3.02
N ILE A 684 17.58 -7.86 -3.32
CA ILE A 684 17.67 -8.50 -4.65
C ILE A 684 16.61 -9.59 -4.76
N THR A 685 15.40 -9.20 -5.15
CA THR A 685 14.30 -10.11 -5.51
C THR A 685 14.42 -10.59 -6.96
N GLU A 686 13.79 -11.73 -7.30
CA GLU A 686 13.76 -12.23 -8.69
C GLU A 686 13.09 -11.23 -9.64
N GLU A 687 12.04 -10.53 -9.17
CA GLU A 687 11.36 -9.49 -9.95
C GLU A 687 12.28 -8.31 -10.26
N LEU A 688 12.95 -7.75 -9.25
CA LEU A 688 13.86 -6.61 -9.45
C LEU A 688 15.10 -7.02 -10.24
N ALA A 689 15.63 -8.24 -10.04
CA ALA A 689 16.73 -8.79 -10.84
C ALA A 689 16.39 -8.87 -12.33
N ARG A 690 15.19 -9.37 -12.68
CA ARG A 690 14.74 -9.51 -14.09
C ARG A 690 14.32 -8.20 -14.75
N ASN A 691 13.88 -7.20 -13.97
CA ASN A 691 13.26 -5.99 -14.54
C ASN A 691 14.09 -4.71 -14.40
N LYS A 692 15.08 -4.66 -13.50
CA LYS A 692 15.89 -3.47 -13.23
C LYS A 692 17.38 -3.69 -13.54
N GLU A 693 18.10 -2.60 -13.61
CA GLU A 693 19.56 -2.58 -13.68
C GLU A 693 20.12 -2.37 -12.28
N TRP A 694 21.36 -2.80 -12.05
CA TRP A 694 21.94 -2.87 -10.72
C TRP A 694 23.31 -2.20 -10.70
N LEU A 695 23.58 -1.46 -9.62
CA LEU A 695 24.85 -0.80 -9.36
C LEU A 695 25.57 -1.57 -8.24
N HIS A 696 26.69 -2.20 -8.57
CA HIS A 696 27.62 -2.72 -7.57
C HIS A 696 28.52 -1.57 -7.13
N VAL A 697 28.38 -1.16 -5.88
CA VAL A 697 29.06 0.01 -5.31
C VAL A 697 30.03 -0.45 -4.22
N ASP A 698 31.22 0.14 -4.21
CA ASP A 698 32.19 -0.02 -3.13
C ASP A 698 31.63 0.66 -1.86
N PRO A 699 31.45 -0.07 -0.74
CA PRO A 699 30.81 0.47 0.46
C PRO A 699 31.69 1.46 1.24
N GLN A 700 33.00 1.51 0.99
CA GLN A 700 33.93 2.45 1.64
C GLN A 700 34.04 3.75 0.87
N THR A 701 34.13 3.68 -0.45
CA THR A 701 34.36 4.87 -1.30
C THR A 701 33.07 5.47 -1.86
N GLY A 702 32.01 4.67 -2.01
CA GLY A 702 30.79 5.02 -2.74
C GLY A 702 30.96 5.07 -4.25
N ASP A 703 32.05 4.51 -4.80
CA ASP A 703 32.31 4.45 -6.24
C ASP A 703 31.73 3.16 -6.86
N LEU A 704 31.28 3.26 -8.11
CA LEU A 704 30.70 2.18 -8.88
C LEU A 704 31.80 1.20 -9.33
N ILE A 705 31.77 -0.02 -8.80
CA ILE A 705 32.64 -1.13 -9.22
C ILE A 705 32.18 -1.64 -10.58
N THR A 706 30.89 -1.96 -10.72
CA THR A 706 30.30 -2.41 -11.98
C THR A 706 28.81 -2.08 -12.03
N GLN A 707 28.32 -1.73 -13.23
CA GLN A 707 26.88 -1.77 -13.51
C GLN A 707 26.54 -3.13 -14.12
N LEU A 708 25.38 -3.70 -13.79
CA LEU A 708 24.91 -4.96 -14.35
C LEU A 708 23.48 -4.79 -14.86
N ARG A 709 23.23 -5.13 -16.14
CA ARG A 709 21.87 -5.22 -16.66
C ARG A 709 21.10 -6.41 -16.10
N ARG A 710 19.77 -6.26 -16.16
CA ARG A 710 18.74 -7.26 -15.84
C ARG A 710 19.09 -8.70 -16.25
N ARG A 711 18.89 -9.63 -15.30
CA ARG A 711 19.19 -11.07 -15.40
C ARG A 711 18.51 -11.84 -14.23
N PRO A 712 18.42 -13.18 -14.23
CA PRO A 712 17.88 -13.94 -13.10
C PRO A 712 18.64 -13.68 -11.78
N ARG A 713 17.99 -13.80 -10.61
CA ARG A 713 18.60 -13.47 -9.29
C ARG A 713 19.90 -14.23 -9.06
N ALA A 714 19.93 -15.53 -9.32
CA ALA A 714 21.12 -16.35 -9.09
C ALA A 714 22.33 -15.90 -9.93
N GLU A 715 22.10 -15.51 -11.19
CA GLU A 715 23.16 -14.95 -12.04
C GLU A 715 23.61 -13.57 -11.54
N LEU A 716 22.68 -12.74 -11.08
CA LEU A 716 22.97 -11.43 -10.51
C LEU A 716 23.79 -11.52 -9.22
N LEU A 717 23.40 -12.38 -8.27
CA LEU A 717 24.14 -12.62 -7.03
C LEU A 717 25.56 -13.10 -7.32
N ALA A 718 25.72 -14.11 -8.18
CA ALA A 718 27.02 -14.60 -8.61
C ALA A 718 27.89 -13.49 -9.24
N ARG A 719 27.29 -12.61 -10.07
CA ARG A 719 27.98 -11.46 -10.69
C ARG A 719 28.35 -10.35 -9.69
N LEU A 720 27.60 -10.22 -8.60
CA LEU A 720 27.90 -9.31 -7.49
C LEU A 720 28.91 -9.90 -6.48
N GLY A 721 29.29 -11.17 -6.62
CA GLY A 721 30.13 -11.87 -5.64
C GLY A 721 29.38 -12.25 -4.34
N LEU A 722 28.05 -12.29 -4.42
CA LEU A 722 27.15 -12.69 -3.35
C LEU A 722 26.76 -14.16 -3.53
N ASP A 723 26.47 -14.85 -2.44
CA ASP A 723 26.09 -16.26 -2.46
C ASP A 723 24.75 -16.46 -3.22
N PRO A 724 24.72 -17.18 -4.36
CA PRO A 724 23.51 -17.39 -5.15
C PRO A 724 22.41 -18.15 -4.41
N ASP A 725 22.80 -19.02 -3.47
CA ASP A 725 21.90 -19.86 -2.69
C ASP A 725 21.49 -19.20 -1.36
N SER A 726 21.92 -17.95 -1.12
CA SER A 726 21.58 -17.19 0.09
C SER A 726 20.06 -16.99 0.22
N SER A 727 19.55 -17.47 1.36
CA SER A 727 18.21 -17.19 1.89
C SER A 727 18.06 -15.77 2.42
N ASP A 728 19.17 -15.09 2.72
CA ASP A 728 19.15 -13.74 3.25
C ASP A 728 18.72 -12.74 2.17
N ALA A 729 18.19 -11.59 2.62
CA ALA A 729 17.80 -10.48 1.76
C ALA A 729 19.03 -9.71 1.22
N ALA A 730 19.92 -10.39 0.50
CA ALA A 730 21.09 -9.81 -0.15
C ALA A 730 20.73 -8.50 -0.86
N ARG A 731 21.43 -7.41 -0.51
CA ARG A 731 21.09 -6.04 -0.97
C ARG A 731 22.10 -5.53 -1.98
N ALA A 732 21.61 -4.77 -2.95
CA ALA A 732 22.42 -3.95 -3.85
C ALA A 732 21.63 -2.70 -4.27
N HIS A 733 22.26 -1.79 -4.99
CA HIS A 733 21.57 -0.58 -5.42
C HIS A 733 20.81 -0.85 -6.73
N VAL A 734 19.48 -0.84 -6.68
CA VAL A 734 18.64 -0.77 -7.88
C VAL A 734 18.91 0.57 -8.55
N HIS A 735 19.24 0.55 -9.83
CA HIS A 735 19.49 1.74 -10.61
C HIS A 735 18.19 2.55 -10.81
N THR A 736 18.20 3.84 -10.46
CA THR A 736 17.01 4.71 -10.48
C THR A 736 16.94 5.69 -11.67
N GLY A 737 17.87 5.61 -12.65
CA GLY A 737 17.66 6.15 -14.01
C GLY A 737 18.76 7.08 -14.54
N SER A 738 18.61 8.37 -14.30
CA SER A 738 19.34 9.43 -15.01
C SER A 738 20.77 9.64 -14.50
N PRO A 739 21.80 9.73 -15.37
CA PRO A 739 23.19 9.96 -14.94
C PRO A 739 23.53 11.45 -14.74
N ALA A 740 24.74 11.73 -14.25
CA ALA A 740 25.40 13.03 -14.44
C ALA A 740 26.80 12.83 -15.03
N PHE A 741 27.28 13.79 -15.83
CA PHE A 741 28.59 13.72 -16.50
C PHE A 741 29.37 15.01 -16.28
N SER A 742 30.65 14.89 -15.92
CA SER A 742 31.51 16.07 -15.76
C SER A 742 31.77 16.75 -17.10
N HIS A 743 32.06 18.05 -17.09
CA HIS A 743 32.46 18.77 -18.31
C HIS A 743 33.71 18.15 -18.97
N LEU A 744 34.61 17.56 -18.16
CA LEU A 744 35.75 16.78 -18.64
C LEU A 744 35.32 15.53 -19.42
N PHE A 745 34.41 14.74 -18.84
CA PHE A 745 33.86 13.55 -19.48
C PHE A 745 33.17 13.89 -20.80
N LEU A 746 32.32 14.92 -20.81
CA LEU A 746 31.58 15.35 -22.00
C LEU A 746 32.53 15.77 -23.13
N ARG A 747 33.54 16.62 -22.85
CA ARG A 747 34.54 17.05 -23.84
C ARG A 747 35.31 15.87 -24.45
N HIS A 748 35.68 14.86 -23.66
CA HIS A 748 36.34 13.66 -24.20
C HIS A 748 35.37 12.78 -24.99
N ALA A 749 34.14 12.61 -24.53
CA ALA A 749 33.11 11.85 -25.23
C ALA A 749 32.75 12.49 -26.58
N GLU A 750 32.65 13.82 -26.65
CA GLU A 750 32.46 14.58 -27.90
C GLU A 750 33.52 14.26 -28.94
N ALA A 751 34.79 14.12 -28.51
CA ALA A 751 35.93 13.84 -29.38
C ALA A 751 36.07 12.35 -29.73
N VAL A 752 35.48 11.45 -28.94
CA VAL A 752 35.47 9.99 -29.14
C VAL A 752 34.31 9.55 -30.05
N PHE A 753 33.18 10.25 -30.00
CA PHE A 753 31.96 9.95 -30.77
C PHE A 753 31.65 10.99 -31.87
N ALA A 754 32.60 11.86 -32.21
CA ALA A 754 32.43 12.97 -33.16
C ALA A 754 31.91 12.55 -34.55
N ASP A 755 32.40 11.41 -35.05
CA ASP A 755 32.12 10.82 -36.36
C ASP A 755 30.89 9.90 -36.36
N CYS A 756 30.34 9.57 -35.18
CA CYS A 756 29.16 8.71 -35.07
C CYS A 756 27.92 9.45 -35.61
N SER A 757 27.40 9.01 -36.76
CA SER A 757 26.21 9.56 -37.40
C SER A 757 24.94 8.75 -37.07
N GLY A 758 23.78 9.43 -37.01
CA GLY A 758 22.49 8.79 -36.72
C GLY A 758 22.22 8.49 -35.25
N TRP A 759 21.31 7.54 -34.99
CA TRP A 759 20.79 7.20 -33.66
C TRP A 759 21.53 6.01 -33.02
N LEU A 760 22.10 6.26 -31.84
CA LEU A 760 22.73 5.25 -30.99
C LEU A 760 21.97 5.09 -29.67
N ASP A 761 21.71 3.85 -29.28
CA ASP A 761 21.03 3.52 -28.01
C ASP A 761 22.03 2.90 -27.03
N VAL A 762 22.54 3.72 -26.13
CA VAL A 762 23.61 3.35 -25.18
C VAL A 762 23.09 3.17 -23.75
N ASP A 763 21.77 3.20 -23.55
CA ASP A 763 21.17 3.15 -22.23
C ASP A 763 21.42 1.79 -21.56
N GLY A 764 21.86 1.82 -20.30
CA GLY A 764 22.52 0.72 -19.61
C GLY A 764 23.95 0.42 -20.11
N TYR A 765 24.17 0.34 -21.43
CA TYR A 765 25.40 -0.17 -22.04
C TYR A 765 26.64 0.71 -21.91
N LEU A 766 26.49 2.04 -21.84
CA LEU A 766 27.65 2.94 -21.66
C LEU A 766 28.38 2.64 -20.34
N PHE A 767 27.63 2.46 -19.25
CA PHE A 767 28.21 2.22 -17.93
C PHE A 767 28.66 0.78 -17.73
N GLU A 768 28.04 -0.21 -18.40
CA GLU A 768 28.64 -1.54 -18.54
C GLU A 768 29.98 -1.45 -19.26
N ALA A 769 30.06 -0.80 -20.44
CA ALA A 769 31.31 -0.68 -21.19
C ALA A 769 32.43 0.08 -20.46
N LEU A 770 32.10 1.09 -19.64
CA LEU A 770 33.09 1.81 -18.82
C LEU A 770 33.67 0.95 -17.68
N THR A 771 32.85 0.07 -17.10
CA THR A 771 33.20 -0.74 -15.92
C THR A 771 33.69 -2.15 -16.26
N HIS A 772 33.28 -2.72 -17.40
CA HIS A 772 33.61 -4.08 -17.79
C HIS A 772 34.98 -4.20 -18.44
N GLU A 773 35.77 -5.19 -18.01
CA GLU A 773 36.94 -5.67 -18.74
C GLU A 773 36.55 -6.52 -19.96
N PRO A 774 37.44 -6.71 -20.97
CA PRO A 774 37.04 -7.20 -22.30
C PRO A 774 36.35 -8.57 -22.29
N ALA A 775 36.77 -9.47 -21.38
CA ALA A 775 36.14 -10.78 -21.21
C ALA A 775 34.70 -10.69 -20.67
N ALA A 776 34.45 -9.78 -19.73
CA ALA A 776 33.12 -9.55 -19.19
C ALA A 776 32.19 -8.92 -20.24
N TRP A 777 32.71 -7.97 -21.03
CA TRP A 777 31.98 -7.36 -22.15
C TRP A 777 31.63 -8.39 -23.24
N ALA A 778 32.56 -9.29 -23.58
CA ALA A 778 32.32 -10.37 -24.54
C ALA A 778 31.21 -11.33 -24.08
N ALA A 779 31.12 -11.61 -22.78
CA ALA A 779 30.02 -12.41 -22.20
C ALA A 779 28.66 -11.69 -22.32
N GLU A 780 28.59 -10.39 -22.00
CA GLU A 780 27.36 -9.61 -22.16
C GLU A 780 26.92 -9.53 -23.64
N ARG A 781 27.86 -9.38 -24.59
CA ARG A 781 27.58 -9.43 -26.03
C ARG A 781 26.98 -10.78 -26.47
N ALA A 782 27.40 -11.89 -25.86
CA ALA A 782 26.82 -13.20 -26.16
C ALA A 782 25.40 -13.34 -25.59
N ARG A 783 25.17 -12.81 -24.38
CA ARG A 783 23.90 -12.85 -23.65
C ARG A 783 22.82 -11.96 -24.27
N ASP A 784 23.11 -10.68 -24.50
CA ASP A 784 22.08 -9.67 -24.77
C ASP A 784 21.85 -9.41 -26.28
N PRO A 785 20.64 -9.63 -26.83
CA PRO A 785 20.31 -9.29 -28.22
C PRO A 785 20.33 -7.79 -28.52
N ALA A 786 19.95 -6.94 -27.55
CA ALA A 786 19.91 -5.50 -27.76
C ALA A 786 21.32 -4.89 -27.75
N LEU A 787 22.27 -5.49 -27.03
CA LEU A 787 23.69 -5.12 -27.15
C LEU A 787 24.25 -5.49 -28.53
N ARG A 788 23.84 -6.64 -29.10
CA ARG A 788 24.21 -6.99 -30.47
C ARG A 788 23.66 -6.00 -31.49
N ALA A 789 22.41 -5.55 -31.34
CA ALA A 789 21.82 -4.51 -32.19
C ALA A 789 22.50 -3.13 -32.05
N LEU A 790 23.06 -2.79 -30.87
CA LEU A 790 23.94 -1.62 -30.70
C LEU A 790 25.25 -1.80 -31.49
N LEU A 791 25.89 -2.96 -31.36
CA LEU A 791 27.16 -3.26 -32.04
C LEU A 791 27.03 -3.41 -33.56
N GLU A 792 25.87 -3.75 -34.10
CA GLU A 792 25.59 -3.69 -35.55
C GLU A 792 25.67 -2.25 -36.10
N ARG A 793 25.40 -1.25 -35.26
CA ARG A 793 25.43 0.18 -35.63
C ARG A 793 26.76 0.85 -35.32
N CYS A 794 27.43 0.43 -34.25
CA CYS A 794 28.74 0.92 -33.83
C CYS A 794 29.60 -0.29 -33.43
N PRO A 795 30.22 -1.00 -34.39
CA PRO A 795 30.99 -2.22 -34.12
C PRO A 795 32.19 -2.00 -33.18
N ASP A 796 32.71 -0.77 -33.16
CA ASP A 796 33.83 -0.29 -32.35
C ASP A 796 33.38 0.39 -31.03
N PHE A 797 32.10 0.31 -30.64
CA PHE A 797 31.54 0.98 -29.46
C PHE A 797 32.37 0.76 -28.18
N TYR A 798 32.75 -0.49 -27.90
CA TYR A 798 33.52 -0.80 -26.69
C TYR A 798 34.93 -0.20 -26.73
N GLU A 799 35.61 -0.26 -27.87
CA GLU A 799 36.93 0.35 -28.05
C GLU A 799 36.87 1.88 -27.94
N ARG A 800 35.79 2.50 -28.44
CA ARG A 800 35.50 3.92 -28.22
C ARG A 800 35.31 4.24 -26.75
N VAL A 801 34.53 3.45 -26.00
CA VAL A 801 34.34 3.66 -24.55
C VAL A 801 35.64 3.44 -23.77
N ARG A 802 36.49 2.48 -24.16
CA ARG A 802 37.84 2.31 -23.58
C ARG A 802 38.75 3.48 -23.91
N MET A 803 38.70 4.02 -25.13
CA MET A 803 39.43 5.24 -25.51
C MET A 803 38.95 6.46 -24.71
N LEU A 804 37.64 6.61 -24.47
CA LEU A 804 37.08 7.64 -23.60
C LEU A 804 37.64 7.54 -22.18
N ARG A 805 37.56 6.35 -21.57
CA ARG A 805 38.11 6.07 -20.25
C ARG A 805 39.60 6.41 -20.18
N GLY A 806 40.41 5.90 -21.11
CA GLY A 806 41.85 6.13 -21.14
C GLY A 806 42.24 7.61 -21.34
N ARG A 807 41.45 8.39 -22.09
CA ARG A 807 41.67 9.84 -22.25
C ARG A 807 41.38 10.63 -20.97
N ILE A 808 40.32 10.27 -20.24
CA ILE A 808 40.00 10.89 -18.94
C ILE A 808 41.07 10.53 -17.91
N GLU A 809 41.44 9.25 -17.83
CA GLU A 809 42.48 8.74 -16.91
C GLU A 809 43.84 9.41 -17.14
N ALA A 810 44.23 9.61 -18.41
CA ALA A 810 45.47 10.28 -18.78
C ALA A 810 45.50 11.77 -18.40
N GLU A 811 44.37 12.48 -18.40
CA GLU A 811 44.30 13.90 -18.02
C GLU A 811 44.12 14.09 -16.51
N ARG A 812 43.36 13.22 -15.83
CA ARG A 812 43.22 13.23 -14.37
C ARG A 812 44.48 12.77 -13.64
N GLY A 813 45.27 11.89 -14.24
CA GLY A 813 46.39 11.21 -13.58
C GLY A 813 45.96 10.15 -12.55
N HIS A 814 44.67 9.76 -12.56
CA HIS A 814 44.09 8.71 -11.70
C HIS A 814 43.04 7.90 -12.49
N PRO A 815 42.66 6.69 -12.02
CA PRO A 815 41.60 5.90 -12.64
C PRO A 815 40.27 6.67 -12.77
N LEU A 816 39.46 6.34 -13.78
CA LEU A 816 38.15 6.96 -14.01
C LEU A 816 37.26 6.76 -12.78
N ARG A 817 36.72 7.86 -12.22
CA ARG A 817 35.84 7.78 -11.04
C ARG A 817 34.38 7.96 -11.41
N ILE A 818 33.59 6.93 -11.17
CA ILE A 818 32.13 6.94 -11.32
C ILE A 818 31.52 6.81 -9.93
N ALA A 819 30.91 7.87 -9.40
CA ALA A 819 30.29 7.83 -8.08
C ALA A 819 28.86 7.31 -8.14
N ALA A 820 28.46 6.46 -7.19
CA ALA A 820 27.06 6.15 -6.96
C ALA A 820 26.50 7.02 -5.82
N ILE A 821 25.32 7.60 -6.03
CA ILE A 821 24.56 8.32 -5.01
C ILE A 821 23.32 7.49 -4.66
N ASP A 822 23.23 7.07 -3.40
CA ASP A 822 22.07 6.37 -2.87
C ASP A 822 20.96 7.36 -2.51
N LEU A 823 19.81 7.21 -3.16
CA LEU A 823 18.60 7.99 -2.92
C LEU A 823 17.77 7.42 -1.77
N GLY A 824 18.13 6.24 -1.24
CA GLY A 824 17.45 5.54 -0.15
C GLY A 824 16.28 4.66 -0.60
N GLU A 825 16.01 3.62 0.17
CA GLU A 825 14.82 2.79 0.02
C GLU A 825 13.54 3.64 0.26
N GLY A 826 12.47 3.37 -0.48
CA GLY A 826 11.21 4.10 -0.34
C GLY A 826 11.19 5.51 -0.95
N LEU A 827 12.12 5.86 -1.86
CA LEU A 827 12.06 7.12 -2.59
C LEU A 827 10.72 7.32 -3.33
N TYR A 828 10.32 8.58 -3.53
CA TYR A 828 9.22 8.87 -4.45
C TYR A 828 9.72 8.73 -5.90
N TRP A 829 9.06 7.87 -6.68
CA TRP A 829 9.32 7.69 -8.11
C TRP A 829 8.00 7.76 -8.88
N GLY A 830 7.73 8.92 -9.49
CA GLY A 830 6.54 9.17 -10.28
C GLY A 830 6.73 8.82 -11.76
N ASP A 831 7.07 7.56 -12.05
CA ASP A 831 7.24 7.07 -13.44
C ASP A 831 5.92 7.22 -14.24
N ILE A 832 5.98 7.94 -15.38
CA ILE A 832 4.86 8.09 -16.32
C ILE A 832 5.21 7.51 -17.71
N GLY A 833 6.21 6.64 -17.79
CA GLY A 833 6.69 6.01 -19.01
C GLY A 833 5.72 5.01 -19.65
N GLN A 834 4.72 4.54 -18.90
CA GLN A 834 3.70 3.56 -19.31
C GLN A 834 2.31 3.96 -18.78
N LEU A 835 1.24 3.49 -19.46
CA LEU A 835 -0.15 3.79 -19.12
C LEU A 835 -0.51 3.47 -17.65
N ALA A 836 -0.18 2.27 -17.16
CA ALA A 836 -0.49 1.84 -15.81
C ALA A 836 0.21 2.69 -14.73
N GLN A 837 1.46 3.08 -14.97
CA GLN A 837 2.27 3.88 -14.05
C GLN A 837 1.78 5.35 -14.03
N ALA A 838 1.52 5.93 -15.21
CA ALA A 838 0.93 7.25 -15.35
C ALA A 838 -0.40 7.39 -14.58
N ARG A 839 -1.25 6.35 -14.61
CA ARG A 839 -2.45 6.29 -13.76
C ARG A 839 -2.10 6.21 -12.27
N ALA A 840 -1.17 5.34 -11.88
CA ALA A 840 -0.78 5.14 -10.48
C ALA A 840 -0.26 6.43 -9.83
N VAL A 841 0.46 7.27 -10.58
CA VAL A 841 0.91 8.59 -10.12
C VAL A 841 -0.27 9.46 -9.69
N TYR A 842 -1.35 9.52 -10.49
CA TYR A 842 -2.57 10.24 -10.09
C TYR A 842 -3.31 9.54 -8.95
N ALA A 843 -3.56 8.23 -9.07
CA ALA A 843 -4.32 7.47 -8.07
C ALA A 843 -3.71 7.56 -6.66
N SER A 844 -2.38 7.75 -6.55
CA SER A 844 -1.73 7.94 -5.25
C SER A 844 -2.26 9.11 -4.41
N LEU A 845 -2.92 10.12 -5.01
CA LEU A 845 -3.51 11.24 -4.27
C LEU A 845 -4.67 10.81 -3.34
N VAL A 846 -5.37 9.73 -3.68
CA VAL A 846 -6.50 9.16 -2.89
C VAL A 846 -6.08 7.95 -2.04
N ASP A 847 -4.80 7.58 -2.04
CA ASP A 847 -4.30 6.54 -1.14
C ASP A 847 -4.39 7.03 0.33
N PRO A 848 -4.78 6.15 1.28
CA PRO A 848 -4.66 6.43 2.70
C PRO A 848 -3.20 6.34 3.17
N GLY A 849 -2.89 7.04 4.26
CA GLY A 849 -1.57 6.99 4.91
C GLY A 849 -0.43 7.68 4.15
N ALA A 850 0.80 7.41 4.60
CA ALA A 850 1.98 8.24 4.34
C ALA A 850 2.32 8.46 2.85
N ARG A 851 2.07 7.45 1.99
CA ARG A 851 2.26 7.57 0.53
C ARG A 851 1.32 8.63 -0.06
N GLY A 852 0.05 8.58 0.33
CA GLY A 852 -0.95 9.54 -0.10
C GLY A 852 -0.70 10.93 0.49
N ASP A 853 -0.25 11.01 1.74
CA ASP A 853 0.09 12.30 2.37
C ASP A 853 1.22 13.01 1.63
N PHE A 854 2.27 12.27 1.26
CA PHE A 854 3.38 12.82 0.48
C PHE A 854 2.96 13.16 -0.96
N ALA A 855 2.15 12.32 -1.61
CA ALA A 855 1.61 12.61 -2.94
C ALA A 855 0.72 13.86 -2.95
N ARG A 856 -0.10 14.06 -1.91
CA ARG A 856 -0.89 15.27 -1.70
C ARG A 856 -0.01 16.50 -1.48
N ALA A 857 1.06 16.40 -0.69
CA ALA A 857 2.02 17.50 -0.53
C ALA A 857 2.74 17.86 -1.84
N LEU A 858 3.11 16.88 -2.66
CA LEU A 858 3.65 17.11 -4.00
C LEU A 858 2.68 17.83 -4.94
N ALA A 859 1.38 17.68 -4.71
CA ALA A 859 0.31 18.37 -5.45
C ALA A 859 -0.09 19.73 -4.83
N LEU A 860 0.64 20.23 -3.82
CA LEU A 860 0.25 21.39 -3.00
C LEU A 860 -1.18 21.25 -2.45
N LEU A 861 -1.52 20.04 -2.01
CA LEU A 861 -2.78 19.73 -1.33
C LEU A 861 -2.63 19.61 0.19
N ASP A 862 -1.44 19.94 0.71
CA ASP A 862 -1.08 20.04 2.12
C ASP A 862 -1.29 21.45 2.71
N ASP A 863 -1.60 22.46 1.89
CA ASP A 863 -1.81 23.84 2.33
C ASP A 863 -3.30 24.12 2.67
N PRO A 864 -3.65 24.35 3.96
CA PRO A 864 -5.04 24.61 4.37
C PRO A 864 -5.59 25.96 3.89
N ALA A 865 -4.75 26.87 3.36
CA ALA A 865 -5.21 28.11 2.72
C ALA A 865 -5.70 27.87 1.28
N GLU A 866 -5.17 26.85 0.60
CA GLU A 866 -5.48 26.51 -0.80
C GLU A 866 -6.50 25.35 -0.92
N VAL A 867 -6.65 24.55 0.16
CA VAL A 867 -7.40 23.28 0.13
C VAL A 867 -8.40 23.17 1.26
N ARG A 868 -9.67 22.96 0.87
CA ARG A 868 -10.78 22.67 1.77
C ARG A 868 -11.00 21.17 1.91
N ARG A 869 -11.16 20.71 3.14
CA ARG A 869 -11.73 19.39 3.48
C ARG A 869 -13.24 19.55 3.67
N ASP A 870 -14.03 18.55 3.29
CA ASP A 870 -15.47 18.50 3.59
C ASP A 870 -15.83 17.34 4.52
N ARG A 871 -17.12 17.26 4.92
CA ARG A 871 -17.66 16.20 5.79
C ARG A 871 -17.67 14.80 5.17
N PHE A 872 -17.29 14.67 3.90
CA PHE A 872 -17.31 13.43 3.13
C PHE A 872 -15.90 12.95 2.76
N GLY A 873 -14.87 13.50 3.41
CA GLY A 873 -13.48 13.07 3.22
C GLY A 873 -12.80 13.60 1.96
N ASN A 874 -13.44 14.51 1.22
CA ASN A 874 -12.86 15.03 -0.03
C ASN A 874 -11.74 16.06 0.23
N TRP A 875 -10.73 16.09 -0.64
CA TRP A 875 -9.77 17.18 -0.76
C TRP A 875 -10.18 18.07 -1.95
N ILE A 876 -10.49 19.33 -1.67
CA ILE A 876 -11.10 20.25 -2.63
C ILE A 876 -10.22 21.49 -2.77
N ALA A 877 -9.58 21.66 -3.94
CA ALA A 877 -8.64 22.76 -4.20
C ALA A 877 -9.03 23.59 -5.44
N GLY A 878 -8.64 24.86 -5.44
CA GLY A 878 -8.97 25.81 -6.52
C GLY A 878 -10.46 26.15 -6.61
N ASP A 879 -10.94 26.58 -7.78
CA ASP A 879 -12.37 26.90 -8.01
C ASP A 879 -13.20 25.62 -8.20
N SER A 880 -13.30 24.83 -7.12
CA SER A 880 -13.95 23.53 -7.09
C SER A 880 -15.27 23.52 -6.32
N ARG A 881 -16.29 22.88 -6.89
CA ARG A 881 -17.64 22.73 -6.31
C ARG A 881 -18.09 21.28 -6.39
N VAL A 882 -18.65 20.78 -5.28
CA VAL A 882 -19.06 19.38 -5.10
C VAL A 882 -20.52 19.32 -4.64
N PRO A 883 -21.29 18.26 -4.98
CA PRO A 883 -22.63 18.05 -4.43
C PRO A 883 -22.61 17.84 -2.92
N GLU A 884 -23.51 18.49 -2.18
CA GLU A 884 -23.63 18.32 -0.73
C GLU A 884 -24.42 17.07 -0.30
N ASP A 885 -24.97 16.32 -1.27
CA ASP A 885 -25.75 15.09 -1.06
C ASP A 885 -24.90 13.87 -0.62
N GLY A 886 -23.57 14.00 -0.62
CA GLY A 886 -22.65 12.94 -0.24
C GLY A 886 -22.46 11.87 -1.32
N SER A 887 -22.79 12.16 -2.59
CA SER A 887 -22.49 11.32 -3.76
C SER A 887 -21.01 11.32 -4.16
N VAL A 888 -20.22 12.24 -3.61
CA VAL A 888 -18.77 12.36 -3.81
C VAL A 888 -18.06 12.18 -2.47
N ARG A 889 -17.20 11.15 -2.34
CA ARG A 889 -16.54 10.78 -1.08
C ARG A 889 -15.08 10.38 -1.28
N ASP A 890 -14.23 10.78 -0.34
CA ASP A 890 -12.81 10.45 -0.28
C ASP A 890 -12.02 10.77 -1.57
N CYS A 891 -12.52 11.72 -2.37
CA CYS A 891 -11.96 12.10 -3.66
C CYS A 891 -10.95 13.24 -3.54
N VAL A 892 -10.13 13.40 -4.59
CA VAL A 892 -9.26 14.57 -4.77
C VAL A 892 -9.72 15.36 -5.99
N ILE A 893 -10.06 16.63 -5.78
CA ILE A 893 -10.85 17.45 -6.70
C ILE A 893 -10.16 18.81 -6.87
N VAL A 894 -9.69 19.09 -8.08
CA VAL A 894 -8.89 20.30 -8.40
C VAL A 894 -9.50 21.04 -9.59
N ASP A 895 -9.72 22.35 -9.44
CA ASP A 895 -10.42 23.27 -10.36
C ASP A 895 -11.61 22.64 -11.11
N SER A 896 -12.56 22.05 -10.37
CA SER A 896 -13.62 21.20 -10.94
C SER A 896 -15.01 21.52 -10.39
N VAL A 897 -15.99 21.75 -11.27
CA VAL A 897 -17.40 21.93 -10.93
C VAL A 897 -18.16 20.64 -11.26
N LEU A 898 -18.57 19.93 -10.21
CA LEU A 898 -19.19 18.61 -10.34
C LEU A 898 -20.72 18.71 -10.41
N GLY A 899 -21.28 18.00 -11.40
CA GLY A 899 -22.71 17.73 -11.54
C GLY A 899 -23.09 16.33 -11.01
N ARG A 900 -24.29 15.86 -11.38
CA ARG A 900 -24.97 14.70 -10.75
C ARG A 900 -24.07 13.45 -10.74
N GLY A 901 -23.75 12.99 -9.52
CA GLY A 901 -22.68 12.04 -9.15
C GLY A 901 -22.87 10.60 -9.63
N GLN A 902 -22.03 9.64 -9.23
CA GLN A 902 -21.23 9.53 -7.99
C GLN A 902 -19.71 9.47 -8.23
N ALA A 903 -18.88 9.75 -7.22
CA ALA A 903 -17.45 9.49 -7.25
C ALA A 903 -16.92 9.00 -5.88
N LEU A 904 -16.20 7.88 -5.85
CA LEU A 904 -15.68 7.26 -4.62
C LEU A 904 -14.17 7.01 -4.76
N ARG A 905 -13.35 7.56 -3.85
CA ARG A 905 -11.87 7.47 -3.89
C ARG A 905 -11.30 7.68 -5.30
N ALA A 906 -11.70 8.76 -5.96
CA ALA A 906 -11.34 9.09 -7.34
C ALA A 906 -10.63 10.44 -7.45
N VAL A 907 -9.89 10.65 -8.54
CA VAL A 907 -9.11 11.87 -8.79
C VAL A 907 -9.68 12.61 -10.00
N VAL A 908 -10.09 13.87 -9.79
CA VAL A 908 -10.76 14.70 -10.79
C VAL A 908 -10.05 16.05 -10.96
N VAL A 909 -9.57 16.30 -12.17
CA VAL A 909 -8.82 17.50 -12.58
C VAL A 909 -9.28 17.93 -13.97
N ARG A 910 -9.02 19.16 -14.40
CA ARG A 910 -9.94 20.30 -14.18
C ARG A 910 -11.24 20.11 -14.99
N SER A 911 -12.40 20.01 -14.34
CA SER A 911 -13.60 19.36 -14.91
C SER A 911 -14.92 20.15 -14.84
N LYS A 912 -15.84 19.95 -15.81
CA LYS A 912 -17.28 20.28 -15.69
C LYS A 912 -18.19 19.15 -16.23
N LEU A 913 -18.80 18.36 -15.35
CA LEU A 913 -19.30 17.01 -15.67
C LEU A 913 -20.73 16.77 -15.09
N GLU A 914 -21.73 16.50 -15.93
CA GLU A 914 -23.08 16.06 -15.51
C GLU A 914 -23.61 15.05 -16.56
N ARG A 915 -23.53 13.72 -16.41
CA ARG A 915 -23.79 12.92 -15.19
C ARG A 915 -22.76 11.79 -15.10
N PHE A 916 -22.45 11.40 -13.87
CA PHE A 916 -21.22 10.69 -13.49
C PHE A 916 -21.44 9.20 -13.14
N LEU A 917 -20.36 8.42 -13.24
CA LEU A 917 -19.91 7.58 -12.13
C LEU A 917 -18.39 7.38 -12.21
N LEU A 918 -17.64 7.55 -11.11
CA LEU A 918 -16.23 7.17 -11.02
C LEU A 918 -15.97 6.30 -9.78
N ALA A 919 -15.40 5.13 -10.01
CA ALA A 919 -15.16 4.13 -8.96
C ALA A 919 -13.74 4.22 -8.36
N PRO A 920 -13.40 3.43 -7.32
CA PRO A 920 -12.14 3.55 -6.59
C PRO A 920 -10.88 3.51 -7.46
N GLY A 921 -10.00 4.49 -7.28
CA GLY A 921 -8.73 4.62 -7.99
C GLY A 921 -8.86 5.06 -9.46
N ALA A 922 -10.05 5.49 -9.91
CA ALA A 922 -10.26 6.09 -11.22
C ALA A 922 -9.76 7.53 -11.29
N VAL A 923 -9.31 7.95 -12.47
CA VAL A 923 -8.63 9.22 -12.74
C VAL A 923 -9.24 9.91 -13.96
N ALA A 924 -9.63 11.19 -13.83
CA ALA A 924 -10.09 12.02 -14.95
C ALA A 924 -9.38 13.39 -14.97
N VAL A 925 -8.81 13.73 -16.12
CA VAL A 925 -7.99 14.93 -16.39
C VAL A 925 -8.28 15.41 -17.83
N ASP A 926 -7.94 16.61 -18.27
CA ASP A 926 -8.71 17.82 -17.93
C ASP A 926 -10.03 17.74 -18.73
N SER A 927 -11.20 17.75 -18.09
CA SER A 927 -12.43 17.17 -18.67
C SER A 927 -13.65 18.10 -18.78
N ALA A 928 -14.66 17.70 -19.56
CA ALA A 928 -16.04 18.17 -19.44
C ALA A 928 -17.02 17.15 -20.09
N ALA A 929 -18.26 17.00 -19.58
CA ALA A 929 -19.17 15.93 -20.04
C ALA A 929 -20.66 16.13 -19.77
N VAL A 930 -21.43 15.53 -20.67
CA VAL A 930 -22.77 14.95 -20.44
C VAL A 930 -22.79 13.63 -21.26
N GLY A 931 -22.67 12.42 -20.69
CA GLY A 931 -22.15 12.03 -19.36
C GLY A 931 -20.94 11.07 -19.44
N LEU A 932 -20.35 10.71 -18.30
CA LEU A 932 -19.08 9.97 -18.18
C LEU A 932 -19.18 8.92 -17.06
N ARG A 933 -18.90 7.64 -17.36
CA ARG A 933 -18.90 6.56 -16.35
C ARG A 933 -17.71 5.62 -16.50
N LEU A 934 -17.00 5.38 -15.40
CA LEU A 934 -15.75 4.64 -15.41
C LEU A 934 -15.43 3.93 -14.07
N ASP A 935 -15.48 2.61 -14.20
CA ASP A 935 -15.44 1.61 -13.14
C ASP A 935 -14.50 0.51 -13.64
N GLU A 936 -13.43 0.05 -12.97
CA GLU A 936 -12.67 0.57 -11.81
C GLU A 936 -11.20 0.78 -12.21
N ARG A 937 -10.45 1.62 -11.48
CA ARG A 937 -9.01 1.88 -11.74
C ARG A 937 -8.65 2.25 -13.18
N ALA A 938 -9.46 3.07 -13.83
CA ALA A 938 -9.20 3.58 -15.18
C ALA A 938 -8.67 5.03 -15.20
N MET A 939 -8.20 5.50 -16.36
CA MET A 939 -7.64 6.85 -16.53
C MET A 939 -8.10 7.50 -17.84
N ALA A 940 -8.50 8.77 -17.79
CA ALA A 940 -8.78 9.57 -18.99
C ALA A 940 -8.03 10.92 -18.97
N PHE A 941 -7.36 11.27 -20.08
CA PHE A 941 -6.67 12.56 -20.28
C PHE A 941 -6.51 12.89 -21.77
N ALA A 942 -6.91 14.04 -22.32
CA ALA A 942 -7.94 14.97 -21.84
C ALA A 942 -9.31 14.60 -22.44
N SER A 943 -10.42 15.08 -21.87
CA SER A 943 -11.72 14.40 -22.06
C SER A 943 -12.92 15.33 -22.30
N TYR A 944 -13.39 15.48 -23.56
CA TYR A 944 -14.49 16.38 -23.94
C TYR A 944 -14.99 16.07 -25.39
N LEU A 945 -16.22 16.34 -25.85
CA LEU A 945 -17.45 16.83 -25.18
C LEU A 945 -18.74 16.53 -26.02
N GLY A 946 -19.94 16.82 -25.50
CA GLY A 946 -21.22 16.78 -26.25
C GLY A 946 -21.81 18.15 -26.63
N ALA A 947 -22.72 18.17 -27.62
CA ALA A 947 -23.58 19.31 -27.99
C ALA A 947 -25.03 18.80 -28.15
N GLY A 948 -26.00 19.47 -27.51
CA GLY A 948 -27.34 18.90 -27.27
C GLY A 948 -28.35 19.06 -28.42
N GLY A 949 -29.25 18.09 -28.55
CA GLY A 949 -30.45 18.14 -29.41
C GLY A 949 -31.32 16.89 -29.31
N ASP A 950 -32.50 17.02 -28.67
CA ASP A 950 -33.78 16.28 -28.78
C ASP A 950 -33.83 14.76 -29.06
N SER A 951 -32.77 13.98 -28.83
CA SER A 951 -32.87 12.50 -28.75
C SER A 951 -32.35 11.99 -27.41
N ALA A 952 -33.18 11.22 -26.70
CA ALA A 952 -32.92 10.79 -25.32
C ALA A 952 -31.84 9.69 -25.16
N ASP A 953 -31.33 9.11 -26.27
CA ASP A 953 -30.62 7.82 -26.25
C ASP A 953 -29.12 7.86 -26.61
N ARG A 954 -28.49 9.01 -26.88
CA ARG A 954 -27.07 9.04 -27.32
C ARG A 954 -26.22 10.21 -26.80
N ALA A 955 -25.51 9.98 -25.68
CA ALA A 955 -24.13 10.46 -25.41
C ALA A 955 -23.64 10.01 -24.01
N TYR A 956 -22.85 8.94 -23.93
CA TYR A 956 -22.12 8.58 -22.71
C TYR A 956 -20.71 8.11 -23.08
N LEU A 957 -19.68 8.72 -22.51
CA LEU A 957 -18.32 8.20 -22.59
C LEU A 957 -18.19 7.09 -21.54
N ARG A 958 -18.07 5.85 -22.03
CA ARG A 958 -17.72 4.67 -21.22
C ARG A 958 -16.35 4.19 -21.66
N VAL A 959 -15.39 4.22 -20.76
CA VAL A 959 -14.09 3.56 -20.95
C VAL A 959 -14.13 2.29 -20.07
N PRO A 960 -13.59 1.13 -20.52
CA PRO A 960 -13.51 -0.07 -19.68
C PRO A 960 -12.59 0.09 -18.46
N ALA A 961 -12.76 -0.77 -17.45
CA ALA A 961 -11.95 -0.79 -16.22
C ALA A 961 -10.44 -0.77 -16.49
N ASP A 962 -9.98 -1.72 -17.30
CA ASP A 962 -8.57 -1.86 -17.66
C ASP A 962 -8.14 -0.98 -18.83
N HIS A 963 -8.82 0.15 -19.12
CA HIS A 963 -8.51 0.95 -20.32
C HIS A 963 -8.15 2.40 -19.99
N VAL A 964 -7.34 2.99 -20.88
CA VAL A 964 -7.03 4.42 -20.92
C VAL A 964 -7.69 5.06 -22.14
N HIS A 965 -8.13 6.31 -21.98
CA HIS A 965 -8.76 7.10 -23.03
C HIS A 965 -8.17 8.51 -23.19
N THR A 966 -8.18 9.01 -24.43
CA THR A 966 -7.94 10.43 -24.76
C THR A 966 -8.77 10.87 -25.97
N SER A 967 -9.14 12.15 -26.04
CA SER A 967 -9.80 12.72 -27.23
C SER A 967 -8.82 13.48 -28.13
N ILE A 968 -8.60 13.03 -29.37
CA ILE A 968 -7.61 13.58 -30.32
C ILE A 968 -8.33 14.25 -31.51
N PRO A 969 -7.85 15.39 -32.05
CA PRO A 969 -8.37 15.94 -33.30
C PRO A 969 -8.32 14.94 -34.47
N ALA A 970 -9.41 14.85 -35.24
CA ALA A 970 -9.48 14.05 -36.46
C ALA A 970 -8.53 14.58 -37.56
N ASP A 971 -8.51 15.90 -37.73
CA ASP A 971 -7.49 16.62 -38.52
C ASP A 971 -7.04 17.85 -37.69
N PRO A 972 -5.74 17.99 -37.35
CA PRO A 972 -5.23 19.14 -36.58
C PRO A 972 -5.38 20.50 -37.31
N ARG A 973 -5.67 20.49 -38.62
CA ARG A 973 -5.78 21.68 -39.47
C ARG A 973 -7.19 22.27 -39.48
N ALA A 974 -8.22 21.47 -39.17
CA ALA A 974 -9.61 21.88 -39.14
C ALA A 974 -9.92 22.95 -38.08
N GLU A 975 -10.86 23.84 -38.39
CA GLU A 975 -11.37 24.85 -37.44
C GLU A 975 -12.90 25.03 -37.63
N PRO A 976 -13.74 24.62 -36.65
CA PRO A 976 -13.38 23.91 -35.42
C PRO A 976 -12.93 22.46 -35.68
N PRO A 977 -12.03 21.89 -34.85
CA PRO A 977 -11.61 20.50 -34.95
C PRO A 977 -12.71 19.56 -34.44
N ALA A 978 -12.99 18.50 -35.21
CA ALA A 978 -13.72 17.34 -34.71
C ALA A 978 -12.78 16.50 -33.82
N LEU A 979 -13.31 15.92 -32.74
CA LEU A 979 -12.56 15.09 -31.80
C LEU A 979 -12.98 13.63 -31.91
N GLU A 980 -11.98 12.75 -31.96
CA GLU A 980 -12.11 11.28 -31.95
C GLU A 980 -11.80 10.75 -30.56
N SER A 981 -12.53 9.72 -30.13
CA SER A 981 -12.22 8.98 -28.89
C SER A 981 -11.21 7.89 -29.18
N TRP A 982 -10.08 7.89 -28.48
CA TRP A 982 -8.98 6.94 -28.66
C TRP A 982 -8.77 6.11 -27.39
N PHE A 983 -8.61 4.79 -27.55
CA PHE A 983 -8.59 3.79 -26.47
C PHE A 983 -7.36 2.89 -26.53
N CYS A 984 -6.95 2.36 -25.37
CA CYS A 984 -6.01 1.24 -25.24
C CYS A 984 -6.25 0.48 -23.92
N ASP A 985 -5.94 -0.82 -23.89
CA ASP A 985 -5.86 -1.60 -22.65
C ASP A 985 -4.59 -1.22 -21.87
N ALA A 986 -4.74 -0.84 -20.61
CA ALA A 986 -3.69 -0.36 -19.72
C ALA A 986 -2.71 -1.46 -19.26
N ARG A 987 -3.05 -2.74 -19.45
CA ARG A 987 -2.28 -3.91 -19.01
C ARG A 987 -1.30 -4.43 -20.06
N VAL A 988 -1.38 -3.94 -21.29
CA VAL A 988 -0.48 -4.34 -22.40
C VAL A 988 0.49 -3.21 -22.74
N ASP A 989 1.57 -3.54 -23.45
CA ASP A 989 2.43 -2.53 -24.07
C ASP A 989 1.85 -2.12 -25.45
N PRO A 990 1.25 -0.93 -25.61
CA PRO A 990 0.76 -0.45 -26.91
C PRO A 990 1.87 -0.24 -27.94
N GLY A 991 3.14 -0.17 -27.52
CA GLY A 991 4.29 -0.03 -28.41
C GLY A 991 4.82 -1.34 -29.01
N SER A 992 4.17 -2.47 -28.75
CA SER A 992 4.68 -3.80 -29.14
C SER A 992 4.18 -4.28 -30.50
N GLY A 993 4.99 -4.04 -31.54
CA GLY A 993 4.80 -4.61 -32.89
C GLY A 993 3.46 -4.21 -33.52
N ALA A 994 2.67 -5.20 -33.94
CA ALA A 994 1.34 -5.00 -34.54
C ALA A 994 0.42 -4.09 -33.69
N ARG A 995 0.55 -4.08 -32.36
CA ARG A 995 -0.25 -3.20 -31.48
C ARG A 995 -0.04 -1.70 -31.72
N TYR A 996 1.09 -1.32 -32.31
CA TYR A 996 1.42 0.07 -32.64
C TYR A 996 1.17 0.39 -34.12
N GLU A 997 1.49 -0.56 -35.01
CA GLU A 997 1.47 -0.39 -36.46
C GLU A 997 0.11 -0.76 -37.12
N GLU A 998 -0.81 -1.42 -36.40
CA GLU A 998 -2.15 -1.80 -36.90
C GLU A 998 -3.28 -1.11 -36.09
N PRO A 999 -4.46 -0.84 -36.69
CA PRO A 999 -5.62 -0.33 -35.96
C PRO A 999 -6.16 -1.32 -34.91
N GLY A 1000 -6.56 -0.83 -33.74
CA GLY A 1000 -7.06 -1.66 -32.63
C GLY A 1000 -7.96 -0.88 -31.66
N TRP A 1001 -8.60 -1.59 -30.72
CA TRP A 1001 -9.49 -1.01 -29.68
C TRP A 1001 -10.64 -0.12 -30.17
N GLY A 1002 -11.03 -0.22 -31.43
CA GLY A 1002 -12.03 0.65 -32.07
C GLY A 1002 -11.50 2.00 -32.54
N ASN A 1003 -10.19 2.21 -32.50
CA ASN A 1003 -9.53 3.40 -33.05
C ASN A 1003 -9.62 3.42 -34.60
N PRO A 1004 -9.72 4.59 -35.25
CA PRO A 1004 -9.93 4.69 -36.70
C PRO A 1004 -8.70 4.36 -37.55
N GLU A 1005 -7.50 4.52 -37.01
CA GLU A 1005 -6.21 4.22 -37.66
C GLU A 1005 -5.21 3.66 -36.62
N SER A 1006 -4.01 3.28 -37.06
CA SER A 1006 -2.98 2.77 -36.13
C SER A 1006 -2.41 3.89 -35.24
N PHE A 1007 -1.74 3.52 -34.14
CA PHE A 1007 -1.01 4.50 -33.32
C PHE A 1007 0.17 5.11 -34.09
N ALA A 1008 0.76 4.39 -35.04
CA ALA A 1008 1.80 4.87 -35.94
C ALA A 1008 1.29 5.91 -36.94
N ASP A 1009 0.15 5.65 -37.58
CA ASP A 1009 -0.48 6.56 -38.56
C ASP A 1009 -0.94 7.85 -37.86
N LYS A 1010 -1.64 7.73 -36.72
CA LYS A 1010 -2.06 8.91 -35.94
C LYS A 1010 -0.86 9.72 -35.45
N PHE A 1011 0.23 9.05 -35.05
CA PHE A 1011 1.49 9.72 -34.69
C PHE A 1011 2.07 10.48 -35.89
N ALA A 1012 2.10 9.87 -37.08
CA ALA A 1012 2.56 10.53 -38.29
C ALA A 1012 1.70 11.77 -38.61
N GLN A 1013 0.37 11.65 -38.52
CA GLN A 1013 -0.58 12.76 -38.72
C GLN A 1013 -0.29 13.94 -37.78
N VAL A 1014 -0.26 13.72 -36.46
CA VAL A 1014 -0.05 14.82 -35.47
C VAL A 1014 1.36 15.40 -35.47
N ARG A 1015 2.34 14.72 -36.10
CA ARG A 1015 3.73 15.18 -36.26
C ARG A 1015 3.98 15.99 -37.54
N GLN A 1016 3.02 16.16 -38.44
CA GLN A 1016 3.20 16.95 -39.68
C GLN A 1016 3.51 18.43 -39.44
N ARG A 1017 3.21 18.97 -38.25
CA ARG A 1017 3.57 20.34 -37.79
C ARG A 1017 3.08 21.50 -38.68
N GLU A 1018 2.18 21.24 -39.65
CA GLU A 1018 1.52 22.27 -40.49
C GLU A 1018 0.76 23.33 -39.67
N VAL A 1019 0.29 22.96 -38.46
CA VAL A 1019 -0.30 23.88 -37.47
C VAL A 1019 0.47 23.75 -36.15
N PRO A 1020 0.85 24.87 -35.50
CA PRO A 1020 1.51 24.85 -34.20
C PRO A 1020 0.65 24.17 -33.12
N PRO A 1021 1.22 23.30 -32.25
CA PRO A 1021 0.51 22.66 -31.15
C PRO A 1021 -0.38 23.58 -30.31
N ALA A 1022 0.13 24.77 -29.92
CA ALA A 1022 -0.63 25.75 -29.14
C ALA A 1022 -1.90 26.24 -29.86
N ALA A 1023 -1.89 26.34 -31.20
CA ALA A 1023 -3.07 26.69 -31.98
C ALA A 1023 -4.10 25.56 -32.03
N VAL A 1024 -3.65 24.29 -32.06
CA VAL A 1024 -4.54 23.12 -31.94
C VAL A 1024 -5.22 23.11 -30.56
N GLU A 1025 -4.48 23.29 -29.47
CA GLU A 1025 -5.05 23.38 -28.13
C GLU A 1025 -6.05 24.54 -27.98
N ALA A 1026 -5.70 25.73 -28.50
CA ALA A 1026 -6.59 26.89 -28.49
C ALA A 1026 -7.89 26.63 -29.26
N ARG A 1027 -7.86 25.84 -30.34
CA ARG A 1027 -9.05 25.43 -31.10
C ARG A 1027 -9.90 24.44 -30.32
N ILE A 1028 -9.30 23.42 -29.70
CA ILE A 1028 -10.00 22.45 -28.84
C ILE A 1028 -10.70 23.16 -27.67
N ALA A 1029 -10.01 24.09 -27.01
CA ALA A 1029 -10.56 24.88 -25.91
C ALA A 1029 -11.74 25.78 -26.30
N LYS A 1030 -11.88 26.18 -27.58
CA LYS A 1030 -13.10 26.87 -28.07
C LYS A 1030 -14.31 25.93 -28.08
N VAL A 1031 -14.13 24.70 -28.56
CA VAL A 1031 -15.20 23.68 -28.64
C VAL A 1031 -15.70 23.28 -27.25
N ALA A 1032 -14.79 23.16 -26.28
CA ALA A 1032 -15.14 22.75 -24.91
C ALA A 1032 -16.04 23.75 -24.13
N LYS A 1033 -16.15 25.02 -24.57
CA LYS A 1033 -16.93 26.07 -23.86
C LYS A 1033 -18.45 25.93 -23.98
N VAL A 1034 -18.97 24.99 -24.77
CA VAL A 1034 -20.41 24.91 -25.10
C VAL A 1034 -21.26 24.28 -23.97
N VAL A 1035 -20.66 23.55 -23.03
CA VAL A 1035 -21.42 22.94 -21.91
C VAL A 1035 -21.62 23.91 -20.74
N ARG A 1036 -22.88 24.27 -20.52
CA ARG A 1036 -23.33 25.10 -19.40
C ARG A 1036 -23.86 24.22 -18.26
N PRO A 1037 -23.44 24.43 -17.00
CA PRO A 1037 -24.20 23.93 -15.86
C PRO A 1037 -25.55 24.66 -15.81
N VAL A 1038 -26.63 23.93 -15.48
CA VAL A 1038 -27.96 24.52 -15.28
C VAL A 1038 -27.95 25.33 -13.98
N ALA A 1039 -28.57 26.51 -14.01
CA ALA A 1039 -28.68 27.36 -12.82
C ALA A 1039 -29.60 26.73 -11.75
N ASP A 1040 -29.38 27.11 -10.50
CA ASP A 1040 -30.02 26.49 -9.35
C ASP A 1040 -31.49 26.92 -9.18
N GLU A 1041 -32.40 26.24 -9.90
CA GLU A 1041 -33.86 26.37 -9.72
C GLU A 1041 -34.31 25.70 -8.41
N ARG A 1042 -33.82 26.17 -7.27
CA ARG A 1042 -34.41 25.89 -5.95
C ARG A 1042 -34.23 27.01 -4.93
N GLY A 1043 -34.33 28.24 -5.41
CA GLY A 1043 -34.50 29.45 -4.61
C GLY A 1043 -35.86 30.13 -4.84
N GLU A 1044 -36.98 29.40 -4.73
CA GLU A 1044 -38.34 29.92 -4.50
C GLU A 1044 -39.40 28.79 -4.48
N ARG A 1045 -39.63 28.18 -3.29
CA ARG A 1045 -40.92 27.66 -2.79
C ARG A 1045 -40.81 27.15 -1.36
#